data_AF-A0A6S7IUC8-F1
#
_entry.id   AF-A0A6S7IUC8-F1
#
_cell.length_a   1.000
_cell.length_b   1.000
_cell.length_c   1.000
_cell.angle_alpha   90.00
_cell.angle_beta   90.00
_cell.angle_gamma   90.00
#
_symmetry.space_group_name_H-M   'P 1'
#
loop_
_entity.id
_entity.type
_entity.pdbx_description
1 polymer ?
#
loop_
_entity_poly.entity_id
_entity_poly.type
_entity_poly.pdbx_seq_one_letter_code
_entity_poly.pdbx_strand_id
1 'polypeptide(L)'
;MLKVLKTYGVFSLRIMKPNVEMYLSRTVSAKFSGLSYVEKFKTNAKTEILVGKLYKKYLLTTGMIFNNIPLGTFISSFTGVYLRYLDMFQAKNGNNKIGLSLSAHQVDLTNIPFMAYTSEPLASAFSTNIPNGLYMAALTGTPKNCQEYNTFCRLIQIVLGKDREFMLTGETSWQWTHFKASIQNPAMSQQLPVEKVNIEVKGSNKTGLLFGVQPYIAYKVNGDVLPSDEKLKRIVFTGTLFYSTSGRQLEGKLKTNAVWKSAFGYPQLTVKRMSAGLSVRLVRPHFPNKLETRGDFEIGLHCKDYENDCITGTAYIGMSDERNEQYFHGVMSRFTIQDILRVHGVQSTLPAPIASIGFPDGLEITFAKQVHNLEAIGGPIIKPGFTMRGKIQVLGLESDCSVNLKPNEFMVDADINGDKGPIKLGGVTPLYRSRRDRKNGPKLYLETRFSPKTYVKAHIDGYTRIFGVFDEIRILMTRRHFAIRLVTSIFQTFKVRINVMANYSEDLSRTHFKARVVFIGGLARLTRASSKHVMQILKNEKEKLQTARKEMSAIKTECQTDSKTECDVCLKSSTCRTKLDSCREKLTLKERLEYSRSSATHFCQRVVRNNCQLTADDCKALCQNITKANHSCKTLSQSQKTLQQMKKSLQWVGTVRAMFSSGLCQIHSITFETKLTPDYIGDIYVNAKLDITIFGQRRKIDGVRLKFGQFARLAADVARNAVEWFRKSNT
;
A
#
# COMPACT_ATOMS: atom_id res chain seq x y z
N MET A 1 -59.14 23.34 4.64
CA MET A 1 -59.80 24.66 4.51
C MET A 1 -60.97 24.82 5.50
N LEU A 2 -62.05 24.04 5.38
CA LEU A 2 -63.24 24.09 6.29
C LEU A 2 -62.90 23.99 7.79
N LYS A 3 -61.98 23.10 8.18
CA LYS A 3 -61.52 23.00 9.58
C LYS A 3 -60.88 24.31 10.08
N VAL A 4 -60.03 24.95 9.27
CA VAL A 4 -59.38 26.23 9.62
C VAL A 4 -60.43 27.33 9.77
N LEU A 5 -61.31 27.46 8.78
CA LEU A 5 -62.40 28.43 8.82
C LEU A 5 -63.32 28.25 10.05
N LYS A 6 -63.57 27.01 10.47
CA LYS A 6 -64.34 26.70 11.68
C LYS A 6 -63.57 27.06 12.96
N THR A 7 -62.27 26.75 13.04
CA THR A 7 -61.42 27.07 14.21
C THR A 7 -61.30 28.57 14.48
N TYR A 8 -61.27 29.40 13.44
CA TYR A 8 -61.18 30.86 13.57
C TYR A 8 -62.54 31.55 13.57
N GLY A 9 -63.63 30.77 13.61
CA GLY A 9 -64.99 31.30 13.60
C GLY A 9 -65.28 32.14 12.36
N VAL A 10 -64.61 31.89 11.23
CA VAL A 10 -64.75 32.71 10.02
C VAL A 10 -66.17 32.67 9.47
N PHE A 11 -66.82 31.52 9.56
CA PHE A 11 -68.24 31.35 9.21
C PHE A 11 -69.21 32.01 10.21
N SER A 12 -68.72 32.40 11.38
CA SER A 12 -69.48 33.09 12.44
C SER A 12 -68.98 34.52 12.69
N LEU A 13 -68.13 35.07 11.81
CA LEU A 13 -67.58 36.41 11.96
C LEU A 13 -68.67 37.46 11.80
N ARG A 14 -68.77 38.35 12.79
CA ARG A 14 -69.56 39.57 12.69
C ARG A 14 -68.65 40.71 12.22
N ILE A 15 -69.03 41.37 11.14
CA ILE A 15 -68.38 42.60 10.67
C ILE A 15 -69.09 43.77 11.34
N MET A 16 -68.40 44.42 12.28
CA MET A 16 -68.84 45.65 12.92
C MET A 16 -68.59 46.83 11.99
N LYS A 17 -69.59 47.72 11.90
CA LYS A 17 -69.58 48.89 11.00
C LYS A 17 -69.24 48.49 9.56
N PRO A 18 -70.01 47.57 8.94
CA PRO A 18 -69.70 47.08 7.61
C PRO A 18 -69.84 48.22 6.58
N ASN A 19 -68.84 48.36 5.73
CA ASN A 19 -68.91 49.11 4.49
C ASN A 19 -69.09 48.11 3.33
N VAL A 20 -70.03 48.40 2.43
CA VAL A 20 -70.34 47.53 1.29
C VAL A 20 -70.13 48.32 0.01
N GLU A 21 -69.21 47.84 -0.82
CA GLU A 21 -68.97 48.35 -2.17
C GLU A 21 -69.49 47.32 -3.17
N MET A 22 -70.45 47.70 -4.00
CA MET A 22 -71.04 46.80 -5.00
C MET A 22 -70.70 47.23 -6.41
N TYR A 23 -70.35 46.25 -7.24
CA TYR A 23 -70.07 46.43 -8.66
C TYR A 23 -71.13 45.69 -9.46
N LEU A 24 -71.94 46.47 -10.16
CA LEU A 24 -73.06 45.99 -10.97
C LEU A 24 -72.66 46.06 -12.45
N SER A 25 -72.59 44.90 -13.09
CA SER A 25 -72.37 44.76 -14.54
C SER A 25 -73.36 43.74 -15.10
N ARG A 26 -72.95 42.91 -16.09
CA ARG A 26 -73.70 41.68 -16.46
C ARG A 26 -73.72 40.62 -15.36
N THR A 27 -72.89 40.79 -14.34
CA THR A 27 -72.84 39.98 -13.12
C THR A 27 -72.65 40.89 -11.90
N VAL A 28 -72.98 40.39 -10.70
CA VAL A 28 -72.87 41.14 -9.43
C VAL A 28 -71.66 40.66 -8.64
N SER A 29 -70.82 41.60 -8.21
CA SER A 29 -69.80 41.35 -7.19
C SER A 29 -69.88 42.40 -6.09
N ALA A 30 -69.65 42.00 -4.85
CA ALA A 30 -69.69 42.87 -3.68
C ALA A 30 -68.46 42.66 -2.81
N LYS A 31 -67.95 43.76 -2.28
CA LYS A 31 -66.91 43.80 -1.27
C LYS A 31 -67.50 44.28 0.04
N PHE A 32 -67.39 43.45 1.06
CA PHE A 32 -67.74 43.77 2.44
C PHE A 32 -66.46 44.08 3.20
N SER A 33 -66.40 45.19 3.91
CA SER A 33 -65.25 45.53 4.75
C SER A 33 -65.67 46.06 6.10
N GLY A 34 -64.85 45.88 7.14
CA GLY A 34 -65.12 46.42 8.47
C GLY A 34 -64.23 45.79 9.52
N LEU A 35 -64.57 45.97 10.80
CA LEU A 35 -63.82 45.38 11.91
C LEU A 35 -64.53 44.12 12.41
N SER A 36 -63.79 43.05 12.62
CA SER A 36 -64.31 41.82 13.24
C SER A 36 -63.48 41.44 14.44
N TYR A 37 -64.14 41.04 15.53
CA TYR A 37 -63.45 40.49 16.69
C TYR A 37 -63.11 39.02 16.45
N VAL A 38 -61.84 38.65 16.61
CA VAL A 38 -61.36 37.28 16.44
C VAL A 38 -60.99 36.71 17.80
N GLU A 39 -61.87 35.87 18.34
CA GLU A 39 -61.77 35.32 19.69
C GLU A 39 -60.43 34.63 19.97
N LYS A 40 -59.91 33.89 19.00
CA LYS A 40 -58.64 33.15 19.12
C LYS A 40 -57.45 34.04 19.49
N PHE A 41 -57.45 35.28 19.02
CA PHE A 41 -56.39 36.26 19.27
C PHE A 41 -56.80 37.36 20.25
N LYS A 42 -58.05 37.35 20.72
CA LYS A 42 -58.65 38.38 21.57
C LYS A 42 -58.41 39.81 21.05
N THR A 43 -58.49 39.99 19.73
CA THR A 43 -58.25 41.29 19.09
C THR A 43 -59.18 41.51 17.91
N ASN A 44 -59.28 42.77 17.49
CA ASN A 44 -60.00 43.16 16.30
C ASN A 44 -59.09 42.96 15.07
N ALA A 45 -59.65 42.35 14.03
CA ALA A 45 -59.07 42.29 12.71
C ALA A 45 -59.88 43.15 11.75
N LYS A 46 -59.22 43.85 10.83
CA LYS A 46 -59.91 44.43 9.68
C LYS A 46 -60.20 43.31 8.69
N THR A 47 -61.47 43.08 8.42
CA THR A 47 -61.94 42.02 7.53
C THR A 47 -62.37 42.64 6.21
N GLU A 48 -61.95 42.05 5.10
CA GLU A 48 -62.35 42.40 3.73
C GLU A 48 -62.79 41.11 3.02
N ILE A 49 -64.06 41.00 2.64
CA ILE A 49 -64.63 39.83 1.96
C ILE A 49 -65.11 40.26 0.58
N LEU A 50 -64.62 39.60 -0.46
CA LEU A 50 -65.05 39.81 -1.82
C LEU A 50 -65.79 38.56 -2.31
N VAL A 51 -67.06 38.75 -2.69
CA VAL A 51 -67.97 37.69 -3.12
C VAL A 51 -68.71 38.07 -4.41
N GLY A 52 -69.12 37.05 -5.17
CA GLY A 52 -70.02 37.21 -6.31
C GLY A 52 -69.45 36.63 -7.60
N LYS A 53 -69.80 37.22 -8.73
CA LYS A 53 -69.35 36.79 -10.06
C LYS A 53 -68.91 38.00 -10.87
N LEU A 54 -67.75 37.92 -11.51
CA LEU A 54 -67.21 38.95 -12.38
C LEU A 54 -66.65 38.29 -13.65
N TYR A 55 -67.11 38.73 -14.84
CA TYR A 55 -66.66 38.20 -16.15
C TYR A 55 -66.62 36.66 -16.22
N LYS A 56 -67.69 36.00 -15.77
CA LYS A 56 -67.84 34.53 -15.70
C LYS A 56 -67.00 33.80 -14.63
N LYS A 57 -66.18 34.50 -13.84
CA LYS A 57 -65.42 33.92 -12.72
C LYS A 57 -66.15 34.13 -11.40
N TYR A 58 -66.25 33.08 -10.57
CA TYR A 58 -66.74 33.19 -9.20
C TYR A 58 -65.66 33.79 -8.31
N LEU A 59 -66.03 34.81 -7.55
CA LEU A 59 -65.19 35.46 -6.55
C LEU A 59 -65.65 34.99 -5.18
N LEU A 60 -64.74 34.38 -4.42
CA LEU A 60 -64.90 34.11 -3.01
C LEU A 60 -63.53 34.19 -2.37
N THR A 61 -63.20 35.37 -1.85
CA THR A 61 -61.96 35.63 -1.13
C THR A 61 -62.24 36.43 0.13
N THR A 62 -61.51 36.12 1.19
CA THR A 62 -61.58 36.82 2.48
C THR A 62 -60.18 37.18 2.93
N GLY A 63 -60.00 38.40 3.42
CA GLY A 63 -58.77 38.93 3.99
C GLY A 63 -59.03 39.39 5.41
N MET A 64 -58.16 39.02 6.34
CA MET A 64 -58.18 39.50 7.72
C MET A 64 -56.84 40.09 8.07
N ILE A 65 -56.85 41.31 8.61
CA ILE A 65 -55.64 42.03 8.96
C ILE A 65 -55.63 42.28 10.45
N PHE A 66 -54.63 41.71 11.10
CA PHE A 66 -54.40 41.78 12.52
C PHE A 66 -53.28 42.77 12.81
N ASN A 67 -53.49 43.64 13.79
CA ASN A 67 -52.48 44.55 14.28
C ASN A 67 -51.95 44.06 15.64
N ASN A 68 -50.66 44.28 15.88
CA ASN A 68 -49.99 44.08 17.16
C ASN A 68 -50.00 42.62 17.66
N ILE A 69 -50.05 41.65 16.74
CA ILE A 69 -49.86 40.23 17.08
C ILE A 69 -48.41 39.84 16.79
N PRO A 70 -47.69 39.25 17.76
CA PRO A 70 -46.37 38.64 17.50
C PRO A 70 -46.46 37.52 16.47
N LEU A 71 -45.54 37.50 15.51
CA LEU A 71 -45.61 36.61 14.34
C LEU A 71 -45.55 35.12 14.72
N GLY A 72 -44.72 34.76 15.70
CA GLY A 72 -44.62 33.42 16.24
C GLY A 72 -45.88 32.97 16.96
N THR A 73 -46.52 33.86 17.73
CA THR A 73 -47.84 33.61 18.36
C THR A 73 -48.94 33.44 17.32
N PHE A 74 -48.92 34.25 16.25
CA PHE A 74 -49.86 34.10 15.16
C PHE A 74 -49.70 32.73 14.48
N ILE A 75 -48.47 32.35 14.10
CA ILE A 75 -48.20 31.07 13.43
C ILE A 75 -48.53 29.85 14.29
N SER A 76 -48.27 29.92 15.60
CA SER A 76 -48.53 28.82 16.52
C SER A 76 -50.01 28.46 16.59
N SER A 77 -50.89 29.45 16.41
CA SER A 77 -52.32 29.22 16.39
C SER A 77 -52.79 28.38 15.18
N PHE A 78 -52.05 28.38 14.07
CA PHE A 78 -52.35 27.58 12.87
C PHE A 78 -51.69 26.20 12.89
N THR A 79 -50.43 26.15 13.31
CA THR A 79 -49.59 24.95 13.18
C THR A 79 -49.48 24.13 14.47
N GLY A 80 -49.89 24.71 15.61
CA GLY A 80 -49.62 24.16 16.94
C GLY A 80 -48.16 24.31 17.38
N VAL A 81 -47.27 24.86 16.54
CA VAL A 81 -45.86 25.04 16.84
C VAL A 81 -45.55 26.51 17.11
N TYR A 82 -45.07 26.80 18.33
CA TYR A 82 -44.65 28.14 18.70
C TYR A 82 -43.21 28.43 18.25
N LEU A 83 -43.09 29.32 17.27
CA LEU A 83 -41.81 29.77 16.73
C LEU A 83 -41.35 31.06 17.43
N ARG A 84 -40.85 30.92 18.67
CA ARG A 84 -40.43 32.05 19.52
C ARG A 84 -39.47 33.03 18.84
N TYR A 85 -38.64 32.56 17.91
CA TYR A 85 -37.70 33.41 17.21
C TYR A 85 -38.35 34.35 16.19
N LEU A 86 -39.58 34.10 15.74
CA LEU A 86 -40.27 35.03 14.82
C LEU A 86 -40.78 36.27 15.56
N ASP A 87 -40.99 36.18 16.86
CA ASP A 87 -41.44 37.30 17.69
C ASP A 87 -40.36 38.37 17.90
N MET A 88 -39.10 38.08 17.54
CA MET A 88 -38.06 39.12 17.52
C MET A 88 -38.20 40.08 16.35
N PHE A 89 -38.94 39.69 15.31
CA PHE A 89 -39.25 40.60 14.22
C PHE A 89 -40.37 41.54 14.68
N GLN A 90 -40.07 42.83 14.68
CA GLN A 90 -40.97 43.90 15.08
C GLN A 90 -40.82 45.06 14.11
N ALA A 91 -41.95 45.54 13.59
CA ALA A 91 -42.01 46.77 12.80
C ALA A 91 -41.51 47.99 13.61
N LYS A 92 -41.24 49.14 12.95
CA LYS A 92 -40.57 50.32 13.54
C LYS A 92 -41.22 50.85 14.83
N ASN A 93 -42.51 50.59 15.02
CA ASN A 93 -43.30 51.04 16.16
C ASN A 93 -43.74 49.89 17.09
N GLY A 94 -43.11 48.71 17.00
CA GLY A 94 -43.52 47.50 17.74
C GLY A 94 -44.77 46.81 17.20
N ASN A 95 -45.40 47.39 16.17
CA ASN A 95 -46.72 47.01 15.68
C ASN A 95 -46.61 46.17 14.40
N ASN A 96 -46.41 44.86 14.54
CA ASN A 96 -46.52 43.95 13.40
C ASN A 96 -47.93 43.99 12.81
N LYS A 97 -48.03 44.00 11.47
CA LYS A 97 -49.31 43.83 10.77
C LYS A 97 -49.30 42.49 10.07
N ILE A 98 -50.27 41.64 10.35
CA ILE A 98 -50.37 40.30 9.77
C ILE A 98 -51.67 40.21 9.01
N GLY A 99 -51.58 39.92 7.73
CA GLY A 99 -52.69 39.64 6.82
C GLY A 99 -52.83 38.14 6.59
N LEU A 100 -54.05 37.63 6.70
CA LEU A 100 -54.45 36.29 6.30
C LEU A 100 -55.41 36.42 5.12
N SER A 101 -55.08 35.81 4.00
CA SER A 101 -55.94 35.72 2.83
C SER A 101 -56.39 34.27 2.64
N LEU A 102 -57.68 34.06 2.42
CA LEU A 102 -58.20 32.79 1.95
C LEU A 102 -59.01 33.02 0.69
N SER A 103 -58.64 32.34 -0.38
CA SER A 103 -59.39 32.35 -1.64
C SER A 103 -59.78 30.93 -2.05
N ALA A 104 -61.01 30.76 -2.53
CA ALA A 104 -61.49 29.48 -3.06
C ALA A 104 -60.94 29.15 -4.46
N HIS A 105 -60.50 30.18 -5.20
CA HIS A 105 -59.94 30.09 -6.54
C HIS A 105 -58.85 31.14 -6.72
N GLN A 106 -58.01 31.01 -7.75
CA GLN A 106 -57.08 32.07 -8.10
C GLN A 106 -57.84 33.25 -8.70
N VAL A 107 -57.67 34.43 -8.12
CA VAL A 107 -58.31 35.68 -8.56
C VAL A 107 -57.25 36.56 -9.21
N ASP A 108 -57.45 36.87 -10.48
CA ASP A 108 -56.61 37.82 -11.22
C ASP A 108 -57.15 39.24 -11.03
N LEU A 109 -56.34 40.12 -10.44
CA LEU A 109 -56.74 41.47 -10.04
C LEU A 109 -56.57 42.50 -11.16
N THR A 110 -55.82 42.20 -12.22
CA THR A 110 -55.60 43.16 -13.32
C THR A 110 -56.88 43.47 -14.10
N ASN A 111 -57.87 42.58 -13.99
CA ASN A 111 -59.16 42.65 -14.70
C ASN A 111 -60.31 43.07 -13.77
N ILE A 112 -60.03 43.49 -12.54
CA ILE A 112 -61.04 43.88 -11.54
C ILE A 112 -61.03 45.41 -11.40
N PRO A 113 -62.18 46.10 -11.52
CA PRO A 113 -62.23 47.57 -11.49
C PRO A 113 -61.99 48.20 -10.11
N PHE A 114 -61.59 47.40 -9.11
CA PHE A 114 -61.40 47.85 -7.73
C PHE A 114 -60.36 47.03 -6.97
N MET A 115 -59.70 47.65 -5.98
CA MET A 115 -58.72 46.99 -5.13
C MET A 115 -59.38 45.91 -4.27
N ALA A 116 -58.98 44.64 -4.47
CA ALA A 116 -59.51 43.53 -3.68
C ALA A 116 -59.20 43.69 -2.17
N TYR A 117 -57.96 44.04 -1.82
CA TYR A 117 -57.56 44.42 -0.47
C TYR A 117 -57.09 45.86 -0.44
N THR A 118 -57.59 46.66 0.51
CA THR A 118 -57.22 48.09 0.65
C THR A 118 -56.21 48.33 1.76
N SER A 119 -55.91 47.30 2.55
CA SER A 119 -55.14 47.47 3.79
C SER A 119 -53.90 46.58 3.81
N GLU A 120 -52.81 47.14 4.34
CA GLU A 120 -51.54 46.44 4.53
C GLU A 120 -51.63 45.35 5.60
N PRO A 121 -50.97 44.19 5.43
CA PRO A 121 -50.00 43.87 4.38
C PRO A 121 -50.60 43.24 3.11
N LEU A 122 -51.90 42.95 3.09
CA LEU A 122 -52.53 42.21 1.98
C LEU A 122 -52.59 43.02 0.68
N ALA A 123 -52.78 44.33 0.78
CA ALA A 123 -52.81 45.24 -0.37
C ALA A 123 -51.50 45.18 -1.17
N SER A 124 -50.34 45.29 -0.51
CA SER A 124 -49.04 45.19 -1.17
C SER A 124 -48.67 43.74 -1.55
N ALA A 125 -49.07 42.75 -0.76
CA ALA A 125 -48.73 41.35 -1.03
C ALA A 125 -49.46 40.77 -2.26
N PHE A 126 -50.68 41.24 -2.54
CA PHE A 126 -51.54 40.73 -3.60
C PHE A 126 -51.98 41.87 -4.52
N SER A 127 -51.02 42.48 -5.23
CA SER A 127 -51.30 43.58 -6.16
C SER A 127 -51.78 43.11 -7.54
N THR A 128 -51.35 41.92 -7.97
CA THR A 128 -51.64 41.38 -9.31
C THR A 128 -52.59 40.19 -9.28
N ASN A 129 -52.45 39.30 -8.29
CA ASN A 129 -53.36 38.17 -8.11
C ASN A 129 -53.52 37.79 -6.63
N ILE A 130 -54.65 37.15 -6.31
CA ILE A 130 -54.86 36.44 -5.05
C ILE A 130 -54.82 34.95 -5.37
N PRO A 131 -53.83 34.20 -4.86
CA PRO A 131 -53.71 32.80 -5.18
C PRO A 131 -54.75 31.92 -4.46
N ASN A 132 -55.03 30.73 -5.03
CA ASN A 132 -55.99 29.77 -4.47
C ASN A 132 -55.44 29.11 -3.20
N GLY A 133 -56.22 29.10 -2.12
CA GLY A 133 -55.83 28.51 -0.83
C GLY A 133 -55.67 29.56 0.27
N LEU A 134 -54.91 29.19 1.31
CA LEU A 134 -54.66 30.02 2.48
C LEU A 134 -53.24 30.61 2.41
N TYR A 135 -53.18 31.93 2.35
CA TYR A 135 -51.94 32.69 2.28
C TYR A 135 -51.84 33.68 3.42
N MET A 136 -50.61 34.04 3.74
CA MET A 136 -50.29 35.00 4.76
C MET A 136 -49.32 36.04 4.22
N ALA A 137 -49.51 37.28 4.66
CA ALA A 137 -48.54 38.34 4.51
C ALA A 137 -48.29 38.96 5.90
N ALA A 138 -47.06 39.33 6.22
CA ALA A 138 -46.73 39.99 7.45
C ALA A 138 -45.78 41.15 7.15
N LEU A 139 -46.21 42.37 7.46
CA LEU A 139 -45.33 43.52 7.52
C LEU A 139 -44.70 43.55 8.92
N THR A 140 -43.41 43.32 8.96
CA THR A 140 -42.62 43.24 10.20
C THR A 140 -41.31 44.01 10.02
N GLY A 141 -40.40 43.92 10.97
CA GLY A 141 -39.11 44.58 10.87
C GLY A 141 -38.04 43.95 11.73
N THR A 142 -36.81 44.41 11.54
CA THR A 142 -35.66 43.99 12.35
C THR A 142 -35.73 44.65 13.73
N PRO A 143 -35.39 43.92 14.81
CA PRO A 143 -35.41 44.48 16.16
C PRO A 143 -34.49 45.71 16.28
N LYS A 144 -34.94 46.73 17.02
CA LYS A 144 -34.14 47.94 17.30
C LYS A 144 -32.99 47.66 18.28
N ASN A 145 -33.30 46.92 19.35
CA ASN A 145 -32.35 46.53 20.39
C ASN A 145 -32.27 45.01 20.50
N CYS A 146 -31.05 44.48 20.61
CA CYS A 146 -30.80 43.06 20.88
C CYS A 146 -30.19 42.92 22.28
N GLN A 147 -30.73 42.01 23.10
CA GLN A 147 -30.09 41.63 24.36
C GLN A 147 -28.66 41.10 24.08
N GLU A 148 -27.72 41.33 25.00
CA GLU A 148 -26.29 41.05 24.77
C GLU A 148 -26.00 39.60 24.36
N TYR A 149 -26.78 38.66 24.89
CA TYR A 149 -26.61 37.23 24.67
C TYR A 149 -27.40 36.68 23.46
N ASN A 150 -28.19 37.51 22.77
CA ASN A 150 -28.98 37.06 21.62
C ASN A 150 -28.20 37.24 20.31
N THR A 151 -27.29 36.31 20.03
CA THR A 151 -26.42 36.31 18.84
C THR A 151 -27.20 36.25 17.52
N PHE A 152 -28.33 35.57 17.48
CA PHE A 152 -29.18 35.53 16.27
C PHE A 152 -29.83 36.89 15.97
N CYS A 153 -30.29 37.61 17.00
CA CYS A 153 -30.78 38.99 16.86
C CYS A 153 -29.69 39.93 16.30
N ARG A 154 -28.46 39.82 16.82
CA ARG A 154 -27.31 40.60 16.33
C ARG A 154 -26.99 40.28 14.86
N LEU A 155 -27.01 38.99 14.49
CA LEU A 155 -26.82 38.57 13.11
C LEU A 155 -27.88 39.17 12.17
N ILE A 156 -29.16 39.15 12.57
CA ILE A 156 -30.24 39.77 11.82
C ILE A 156 -30.00 41.28 11.63
N GLN A 157 -29.57 41.99 12.69
CA GLN A 157 -29.26 43.42 12.57
C GLN A 157 -28.09 43.73 11.63
N ILE A 158 -27.08 42.85 11.56
CA ILE A 158 -25.94 42.99 10.65
C ILE A 158 -26.35 42.73 9.20
N VAL A 159 -27.23 41.75 8.97
CA VAL A 159 -27.61 41.31 7.62
C VAL A 159 -28.73 42.17 7.03
N LEU A 160 -29.74 42.50 7.83
CA LEU A 160 -30.95 43.21 7.40
C LEU A 160 -30.93 44.71 7.73
N GLY A 161 -29.97 45.16 8.53
CA GLY A 161 -29.94 46.50 9.10
C GLY A 161 -30.69 46.59 10.44
N LYS A 162 -30.52 47.70 11.14
CA LYS A 162 -31.28 48.01 12.36
C LYS A 162 -32.57 48.75 11.98
N ASP A 163 -33.67 48.42 12.65
CA ASP A 163 -34.96 49.11 12.54
C ASP A 163 -35.51 49.22 11.08
N ARG A 164 -35.30 48.16 10.29
CA ARG A 164 -35.73 48.03 8.89
C ARG A 164 -36.99 47.22 8.79
N GLU A 165 -38.01 47.76 8.13
CA GLU A 165 -39.25 47.03 7.84
C GLU A 165 -39.14 46.20 6.57
N PHE A 166 -39.80 45.05 6.55
CA PHE A 166 -39.89 44.18 5.39
C PHE A 166 -41.16 43.33 5.45
N MET A 167 -41.57 42.85 4.27
CA MET A 167 -42.76 42.02 4.12
C MET A 167 -42.37 40.54 3.97
N LEU A 168 -42.96 39.69 4.81
CA LEU A 168 -42.93 38.23 4.68
C LEU A 168 -44.22 37.79 4.02
N THR A 169 -44.16 37.05 2.92
CA THR A 169 -45.31 36.46 2.25
C THR A 169 -45.19 34.95 2.24
N GLY A 170 -46.27 34.21 2.42
CA GLY A 170 -46.19 32.77 2.56
C GLY A 170 -47.49 32.05 2.32
N GLU A 171 -47.37 30.75 2.05
CA GLU A 171 -48.47 29.81 2.03
C GLU A 171 -48.52 29.08 3.38
N THR A 172 -49.72 28.71 3.80
CA THR A 172 -49.93 28.05 5.09
C THR A 172 -51.03 27.02 5.00
N SER A 173 -50.89 25.98 5.81
CA SER A 173 -51.85 24.90 6.01
C SER A 173 -51.95 24.60 7.51
N TRP A 174 -52.83 23.67 7.86
CA TRP A 174 -53.03 23.24 9.25
C TRP A 174 -51.87 22.42 9.83
N GLN A 175 -50.97 21.88 8.99
CA GLN A 175 -49.78 21.11 9.43
C GLN A 175 -48.46 21.81 9.18
N TRP A 176 -48.45 22.83 8.31
CA TRP A 176 -47.22 23.43 7.85
C TRP A 176 -47.40 24.90 7.49
N THR A 177 -46.33 25.67 7.63
CA THR A 177 -46.25 27.07 7.22
C THR A 177 -44.98 27.29 6.44
N HIS A 178 -45.06 28.11 5.40
CA HIS A 178 -43.92 28.41 4.56
C HIS A 178 -43.91 29.89 4.19
N PHE A 179 -43.02 30.65 4.82
CA PHE A 179 -42.82 32.07 4.51
C PHE A 179 -41.60 32.27 3.64
N LYS A 180 -41.70 33.26 2.77
CA LYS A 180 -40.62 33.81 1.96
C LYS A 180 -40.64 35.32 2.05
N ALA A 181 -39.47 35.92 2.27
CA ALA A 181 -39.23 37.33 1.96
C ALA A 181 -38.00 37.44 1.09
N SER A 182 -38.00 38.40 0.18
CA SER A 182 -36.83 38.79 -0.57
C SER A 182 -36.61 40.28 -0.34
N ILE A 183 -35.49 40.63 0.29
CA ILE A 183 -35.14 42.01 0.62
C ILE A 183 -33.92 42.38 -0.21
N GLN A 184 -34.05 43.41 -1.04
CA GLN A 184 -32.98 43.93 -1.87
C GLN A 184 -32.24 45.04 -1.14
N ASN A 185 -30.91 45.05 -1.25
CA ASN A 185 -29.98 46.02 -0.67
C ASN A 185 -30.23 46.39 0.81
N PRO A 186 -30.50 45.43 1.72
CA PRO A 186 -30.93 45.77 3.09
C PRO A 186 -29.90 46.57 3.89
N ALA A 187 -28.60 46.32 3.68
CA ALA A 187 -27.53 46.82 4.54
C ALA A 187 -26.23 47.15 3.77
N MET A 188 -26.33 47.79 2.61
CA MET A 188 -25.17 48.22 1.79
C MET A 188 -24.14 49.10 2.53
N SER A 189 -24.55 49.79 3.60
CA SER A 189 -23.72 50.73 4.37
C SER A 189 -23.14 50.15 5.67
N GLN A 190 -23.21 48.83 5.88
CA GLN A 190 -22.74 48.16 7.11
C GLN A 190 -21.43 47.39 6.90
N GLN A 191 -20.87 46.84 7.99
CA GLN A 191 -19.61 46.06 8.00
C GLN A 191 -19.63 44.88 7.02
N LEU A 192 -20.80 44.33 6.70
CA LEU A 192 -21.00 43.32 5.67
C LEU A 192 -22.04 43.85 4.66
N PRO A 193 -21.63 44.35 3.48
CA PRO A 193 -22.60 44.75 2.48
C PRO A 193 -23.41 43.52 2.03
N VAL A 194 -24.73 43.65 1.94
CA VAL A 194 -25.61 42.56 1.51
C VAL A 194 -26.50 43.08 0.39
N GLU A 195 -26.37 42.47 -0.79
CA GLU A 195 -27.14 42.82 -1.98
C GLU A 195 -28.56 42.27 -1.91
N LYS A 196 -28.74 41.05 -1.41
CA LYS A 196 -30.06 40.41 -1.35
C LYS A 196 -30.17 39.44 -0.18
N VAL A 197 -31.32 39.44 0.49
CA VAL A 197 -31.61 38.47 1.57
C VAL A 197 -32.90 37.74 1.25
N ASN A 198 -32.84 36.42 1.21
CA ASN A 198 -33.99 35.55 0.93
C ASN A 198 -34.36 34.77 2.18
N ILE A 199 -35.22 35.34 3.00
CA ILE A 199 -35.67 34.69 4.22
C ILE A 199 -36.65 33.59 3.82
N GLU A 200 -36.35 32.33 4.13
CA GLU A 200 -37.28 31.21 3.99
C GLU A 200 -37.57 30.63 5.38
N VAL A 201 -38.85 30.51 5.75
CA VAL A 201 -39.26 29.94 7.04
C VAL A 201 -40.16 28.75 6.76
N LYS A 202 -39.69 27.55 7.08
CA LYS A 202 -40.47 26.31 6.94
C LYS A 202 -40.84 25.77 8.33
N GLY A 203 -42.10 25.89 8.69
CA GLY A 203 -42.67 25.30 9.90
C GLY A 203 -43.38 23.98 9.59
N SER A 204 -43.01 22.88 10.26
CA SER A 204 -43.76 21.59 10.31
C SER A 204 -43.55 20.94 11.69
N ASN A 205 -44.22 19.83 12.02
CA ASN A 205 -44.04 19.12 13.31
C ASN A 205 -42.57 18.70 13.63
N LYS A 206 -41.61 18.87 12.70
CA LYS A 206 -40.16 18.67 12.88
C LYS A 206 -39.37 19.97 12.62
N THR A 207 -39.66 21.04 13.34
CA THR A 207 -39.25 22.42 12.97
C THR A 207 -37.74 22.72 13.02
N GLY A 208 -37.25 23.32 11.93
CA GLY A 208 -36.04 24.14 11.86
C GLY A 208 -36.31 25.39 11.01
N LEU A 209 -35.83 26.56 11.43
CA LEU A 209 -35.77 27.75 10.56
C LEU A 209 -34.69 27.52 9.49
N LEU A 210 -34.91 27.93 8.24
CA LEU A 210 -33.87 27.96 7.21
C LEU A 210 -33.65 29.40 6.74
N PHE A 211 -32.96 30.20 7.54
CA PHE A 211 -32.66 31.58 7.18
C PHE A 211 -31.62 31.65 6.05
N GLY A 212 -32.06 31.87 4.81
CA GLY A 212 -31.22 32.03 3.62
C GLY A 212 -30.72 33.47 3.43
N VAL A 213 -29.41 33.70 3.46
CA VAL A 213 -28.82 35.01 3.09
C VAL A 213 -28.07 34.86 1.80
N GLN A 214 -28.22 35.79 0.84
CA GLN A 214 -27.31 35.90 -0.30
C GLN A 214 -26.32 37.04 -0.05
N PRO A 215 -25.25 36.79 0.73
CA PRO A 215 -24.33 37.86 1.09
C PRO A 215 -23.54 38.32 -0.13
N TYR A 216 -23.17 39.61 -0.12
CA TYR A 216 -22.26 40.22 -1.08
C TYR A 216 -20.97 40.58 -0.34
N ILE A 217 -20.02 39.65 -0.25
CA ILE A 217 -18.80 39.90 0.52
C ILE A 217 -17.71 40.36 -0.42
N ALA A 218 -17.37 41.65 -0.36
CA ALA A 218 -16.27 42.22 -1.11
C ALA A 218 -15.00 42.26 -0.24
N TYR A 219 -14.01 41.43 -0.58
CA TYR A 219 -12.72 41.40 0.11
C TYR A 219 -11.65 42.14 -0.70
N LYS A 220 -10.87 42.99 -0.03
CA LYS A 220 -9.72 43.67 -0.64
C LYS A 220 -8.55 42.70 -0.68
N VAL A 221 -8.01 42.46 -1.87
CA VAL A 221 -6.86 41.59 -2.07
C VAL A 221 -5.65 42.36 -2.57
N ASN A 222 -4.46 41.78 -2.34
CA ASN A 222 -3.23 42.21 -2.99
C ASN A 222 -3.14 41.58 -4.38
N GLY A 223 -2.74 42.36 -5.39
CA GLY A 223 -2.72 41.94 -6.81
C GLY A 223 -3.84 42.57 -7.64
N ASP A 224 -3.97 42.14 -8.89
CA ASP A 224 -5.00 42.62 -9.81
C ASP A 224 -6.15 41.62 -9.87
N VAL A 225 -7.37 42.11 -9.69
CA VAL A 225 -8.57 41.29 -9.89
C VAL A 225 -9.09 41.64 -11.27
N LEU A 226 -9.36 40.63 -12.09
CA LEU A 226 -10.24 40.80 -13.25
C LEU A 226 -11.66 40.48 -12.77
N PRO A 227 -12.45 41.49 -12.39
CA PRO A 227 -13.84 41.28 -12.05
C PRO A 227 -14.65 40.97 -13.32
N SER A 228 -15.82 40.37 -13.13
CA SER A 228 -16.91 40.38 -14.13
C SER A 228 -17.45 41.81 -14.37
N ASP A 229 -17.16 42.76 -13.49
CA ASP A 229 -17.56 44.17 -13.54
C ASP A 229 -16.33 45.08 -13.31
N GLU A 230 -15.86 45.76 -14.35
CA GLU A 230 -14.57 46.48 -14.46
C GLU A 230 -14.26 47.54 -13.37
N LYS A 231 -15.17 47.83 -12.43
CA LYS A 231 -15.06 48.99 -11.52
C LYS A 231 -14.49 48.71 -10.13
N LEU A 232 -14.20 47.46 -9.73
CA LEU A 232 -13.76 47.14 -8.37
C LEU A 232 -12.53 46.21 -8.31
N LYS A 233 -11.42 46.68 -7.70
CA LYS A 233 -10.30 45.82 -7.24
C LYS A 233 -10.68 44.99 -6.00
N ARG A 234 -11.79 44.26 -6.05
CA ARG A 234 -12.31 43.47 -4.93
C ARG A 234 -12.80 42.12 -5.44
N ILE A 235 -12.54 41.07 -4.67
CA ILE A 235 -13.14 39.75 -4.93
C ILE A 235 -14.50 39.74 -4.27
N VAL A 236 -15.54 39.52 -5.08
CA VAL A 236 -16.92 39.46 -4.63
C VAL A 236 -17.34 38.01 -4.48
N PHE A 237 -17.67 37.60 -3.26
CA PHE A 237 -18.28 36.31 -2.98
C PHE A 237 -19.78 36.44 -2.88
N THR A 238 -20.49 35.56 -3.58
CA THR A 238 -21.95 35.39 -3.54
C THR A 238 -22.28 33.97 -3.10
N GLY A 239 -23.42 33.75 -2.45
CA GLY A 239 -23.71 32.42 -1.95
C GLY A 239 -24.98 32.32 -1.13
N THR A 240 -25.09 31.29 -0.31
CA THR A 240 -26.20 31.09 0.61
C THR A 240 -25.69 30.78 1.99
N LEU A 241 -26.06 31.57 3.00
CA LEU A 241 -25.90 31.23 4.42
C LEU A 241 -27.25 30.72 4.94
N PHE A 242 -27.21 29.72 5.81
CA PHE A 242 -28.32 29.01 6.44
C PHE A 242 -28.10 29.01 7.95
N TYR A 243 -29.04 29.53 8.71
CA TYR A 243 -29.02 29.37 10.17
C TYR A 243 -29.87 28.18 10.59
N SER A 244 -29.27 27.19 11.26
CA SER A 244 -29.98 26.07 11.87
C SER A 244 -30.29 26.39 13.33
N THR A 245 -31.59 26.46 13.67
CA THR A 245 -32.07 26.74 15.04
C THR A 245 -31.81 25.59 16.02
N SER A 246 -31.82 24.33 15.56
CA SER A 246 -31.54 23.16 16.39
C SER A 246 -30.05 23.05 16.74
N GLY A 247 -29.18 23.39 15.78
CA GLY A 247 -27.71 23.38 15.97
C GLY A 247 -27.12 24.70 16.49
N ARG A 248 -27.90 25.79 16.52
CA ARG A 248 -27.41 27.18 16.75
C ARG A 248 -26.18 27.50 15.91
N GLN A 249 -26.18 27.02 14.68
CA GLN A 249 -25.05 27.11 13.76
C GLN A 249 -25.45 27.86 12.50
N LEU A 250 -24.58 28.77 12.06
CA LEU A 250 -24.66 29.41 10.77
C LEU A 250 -23.76 28.63 9.81
N GLU A 251 -24.36 28.00 8.81
CA GLU A 251 -23.64 27.25 7.78
C GLU A 251 -23.88 27.89 6.44
N GLY A 252 -22.90 27.95 5.56
CA GLY A 252 -23.14 28.51 4.25
C GLY A 252 -22.06 28.22 3.24
N LYS A 253 -22.38 28.46 1.99
CA LYS A 253 -21.46 28.30 0.86
C LYS A 253 -21.42 29.58 0.08
N LEU A 254 -20.21 30.08 -0.10
CA LEU A 254 -19.86 31.26 -0.86
C LEU A 254 -19.05 30.84 -2.08
N LYS A 255 -19.23 31.52 -3.20
CA LYS A 255 -18.55 31.27 -4.47
C LYS A 255 -18.24 32.58 -5.14
N THR A 256 -17.20 32.59 -5.95
CA THR A 256 -16.87 33.73 -6.81
C THR A 256 -16.32 33.24 -8.14
N ASN A 257 -16.72 33.94 -9.20
CA ASN A 257 -16.18 33.76 -10.55
C ASN A 257 -15.05 34.74 -10.86
N ALA A 258 -14.67 35.60 -9.90
CA ALA A 258 -13.58 36.54 -10.08
C ALA A 258 -12.25 35.80 -10.28
N VAL A 259 -11.41 36.34 -11.16
CA VAL A 259 -10.04 35.87 -11.37
C VAL A 259 -9.10 36.78 -10.59
N TRP A 260 -8.45 36.22 -9.59
CA TRP A 260 -7.45 36.91 -8.78
C TRP A 260 -6.07 36.71 -9.39
N LYS A 261 -5.62 37.65 -10.21
CA LYS A 261 -4.27 37.69 -10.77
C LYS A 261 -3.28 38.24 -9.75
N SER A 262 -2.03 37.83 -9.86
CA SER A 262 -0.97 38.21 -8.93
C SER A 262 -1.33 37.90 -7.47
N ALA A 263 -1.97 36.75 -7.25
CA ALA A 263 -2.55 36.39 -5.97
C ALA A 263 -1.48 36.35 -4.88
N PHE A 264 -1.83 36.87 -3.70
CA PHE A 264 -0.92 37.06 -2.57
C PHE A 264 0.34 37.89 -2.88
N GLY A 265 0.33 38.67 -3.96
CA GLY A 265 1.47 39.47 -4.41
C GLY A 265 2.50 38.71 -5.27
N TYR A 266 2.22 37.45 -5.66
CA TYR A 266 3.07 36.68 -6.55
C TYR A 266 2.62 36.87 -8.01
N PRO A 267 3.37 37.56 -8.87
CA PRO A 267 2.93 37.89 -10.23
C PRO A 267 2.56 36.68 -11.10
N GLN A 268 3.21 35.55 -10.85
CA GLN A 268 2.98 34.30 -11.58
C GLN A 268 1.73 33.56 -11.11
N LEU A 269 1.17 33.88 -9.94
CA LEU A 269 0.08 33.11 -9.35
C LEU A 269 -1.27 33.74 -9.69
N THR A 270 -2.17 32.97 -10.29
CA THR A 270 -3.56 33.33 -10.50
C THR A 270 -4.46 32.33 -9.77
N VAL A 271 -5.49 32.81 -9.08
CA VAL A 271 -6.50 31.97 -8.41
C VAL A 271 -7.89 32.30 -8.96
N LYS A 272 -8.67 31.28 -9.33
CA LYS A 272 -10.00 31.40 -9.90
C LYS A 272 -10.96 30.32 -9.39
N ARG A 273 -12.24 30.44 -9.77
CA ARG A 273 -13.34 29.52 -9.39
C ARG A 273 -13.33 29.19 -7.90
N MET A 274 -13.15 30.22 -7.07
CA MET A 274 -13.00 30.06 -5.63
C MET A 274 -14.36 29.81 -4.96
N SER A 275 -14.36 28.98 -3.94
CA SER A 275 -15.52 28.78 -3.07
C SER A 275 -15.11 28.58 -1.63
N ALA A 276 -15.97 29.00 -0.71
CA ALA A 276 -15.77 28.87 0.72
C ALA A 276 -17.06 28.37 1.40
N GLY A 277 -16.99 27.22 2.05
CA GLY A 277 -17.93 26.75 3.05
C GLY A 277 -17.60 27.35 4.41
N LEU A 278 -18.58 27.93 5.08
CA LEU A 278 -18.46 28.52 6.41
C LEU A 278 -19.37 27.76 7.37
N SER A 279 -18.89 27.39 8.54
CA SER A 279 -19.73 26.95 9.66
C SER A 279 -19.28 27.64 10.96
N VAL A 280 -20.23 28.30 11.62
CA VAL A 280 -20.01 29.11 12.83
C VAL A 280 -21.02 28.71 13.89
N ARG A 281 -20.54 28.26 15.06
CA ARG A 281 -21.39 27.98 16.22
C ARG A 281 -21.61 29.28 16.99
N LEU A 282 -22.84 29.79 17.03
CA LEU A 282 -23.15 31.10 17.64
C LEU A 282 -23.11 31.12 19.18
N VAL A 283 -22.76 30.00 19.83
CA VAL A 283 -22.71 29.85 21.30
C VAL A 283 -21.31 30.16 21.86
N ARG A 284 -20.26 30.05 21.06
CA ARG A 284 -18.88 30.45 21.41
C ARG A 284 -18.27 31.21 20.23
N PRO A 285 -18.13 32.54 20.30
CA PRO A 285 -17.72 33.36 19.15
C PRO A 285 -16.21 33.32 18.90
N HIS A 286 -15.65 32.13 18.62
CA HIS A 286 -14.38 32.02 17.91
C HIS A 286 -14.72 31.87 16.42
N PHE A 287 -14.67 32.98 15.69
CA PHE A 287 -15.07 33.04 14.29
C PHE A 287 -13.88 32.78 13.36
N PRO A 288 -14.00 31.91 12.33
CA PRO A 288 -14.98 30.85 12.10
C PRO A 288 -14.56 29.49 12.71
N ASN A 289 -15.52 28.70 13.21
CA ASN A 289 -15.24 27.39 13.82
C ASN A 289 -14.84 26.31 12.81
N LYS A 290 -15.37 26.39 11.57
CA LYS A 290 -14.96 25.58 10.43
C LYS A 290 -15.06 26.42 9.16
N LEU A 291 -13.99 26.42 8.38
CA LEU A 291 -13.84 27.08 7.09
C LEU A 291 -13.32 26.05 6.09
N GLU A 292 -14.07 25.82 5.03
CA GLU A 292 -13.70 24.91 3.95
C GLU A 292 -13.53 25.73 2.70
N THR A 293 -12.37 25.69 2.07
CA THR A 293 -12.10 26.48 0.88
C THR A 293 -11.74 25.59 -0.28
N ARG A 294 -12.07 26.04 -1.49
CA ARG A 294 -11.62 25.49 -2.75
C ARG A 294 -11.16 26.64 -3.64
N GLY A 295 -10.06 26.46 -4.35
CA GLY A 295 -9.63 27.36 -5.42
C GLY A 295 -8.87 26.61 -6.50
N ASP A 296 -9.07 27.02 -7.74
CA ASP A 296 -8.23 26.57 -8.85
C ASP A 296 -7.12 27.59 -9.04
N PHE A 297 -5.88 27.14 -9.14
CA PHE A 297 -4.71 27.98 -9.28
C PHE A 297 -3.99 27.73 -10.60
N GLU A 298 -3.35 28.77 -11.11
CA GLU A 298 -2.51 28.75 -12.30
C GLU A 298 -1.21 29.48 -11.98
N ILE A 299 -0.08 28.88 -12.33
CA ILE A 299 1.25 29.44 -12.11
C ILE A 299 1.92 29.67 -13.47
N GLY A 300 2.18 30.94 -13.81
CA GLY A 300 2.79 31.39 -15.07
C GLY A 300 2.60 32.88 -15.32
N LEU A 301 3.58 33.53 -15.95
CA LEU A 301 3.50 34.97 -16.30
C LEU A 301 2.50 35.27 -17.42
N HIS A 302 2.24 34.30 -18.33
CA HIS A 302 1.40 34.47 -19.51
C HIS A 302 0.55 33.24 -19.83
N CYS A 303 -0.33 32.84 -18.90
CA CYS A 303 -1.32 31.79 -19.17
C CYS A 303 -2.33 32.25 -20.23
N LYS A 304 -2.10 31.89 -21.50
CA LYS A 304 -3.11 31.97 -22.58
C LYS A 304 -3.96 30.70 -22.55
N ASP A 305 -5.10 30.71 -23.24
CA ASP A 305 -6.10 29.61 -23.30
C ASP A 305 -5.58 28.23 -23.77
N TYR A 306 -4.28 28.08 -24.04
CA TYR A 306 -3.65 26.80 -24.34
C TYR A 306 -3.18 26.12 -23.04
N GLU A 307 -3.76 24.96 -22.73
CA GLU A 307 -3.56 24.14 -21.52
C GLU A 307 -2.09 23.74 -21.21
N ASN A 308 -1.13 24.08 -22.07
CA ASN A 308 0.25 23.57 -22.01
C ASN A 308 1.32 24.55 -21.51
N ASP A 309 0.97 25.82 -21.22
CA ASP A 309 1.96 26.86 -20.86
C ASP A 309 2.00 27.22 -19.38
N CYS A 310 1.03 26.77 -18.58
CA CYS A 310 0.97 27.04 -17.15
C CYS A 310 0.82 25.78 -16.31
N ILE A 311 1.38 25.84 -15.10
CA ILE A 311 1.14 24.81 -14.10
C ILE A 311 -0.22 25.12 -13.47
N THR A 312 -1.18 24.23 -13.61
CA THR A 312 -2.54 24.41 -13.10
C THR A 312 -2.81 23.45 -11.96
N GLY A 313 -3.82 23.73 -11.14
CA GLY A 313 -4.24 22.80 -10.12
C GLY A 313 -5.47 23.26 -9.36
N THR A 314 -5.92 22.42 -8.45
CA THR A 314 -7.02 22.70 -7.54
C THR A 314 -6.60 22.35 -6.12
N ALA A 315 -6.86 23.25 -5.19
CA ALA A 315 -6.61 23.03 -3.77
C ALA A 315 -7.92 23.15 -2.98
N TYR A 316 -8.05 22.29 -1.97
CA TYR A 316 -9.10 22.26 -0.98
C TYR A 316 -8.46 22.32 0.40
N ILE A 317 -8.89 23.28 1.23
CA ILE A 317 -8.32 23.49 2.57
C ILE A 317 -9.46 23.59 3.57
N GLY A 318 -9.48 22.68 4.53
CA GLY A 318 -10.38 22.70 5.67
C GLY A 318 -9.64 23.16 6.93
N MET A 319 -10.06 24.29 7.49
CA MET A 319 -9.58 24.83 8.75
C MET A 319 -10.69 24.74 9.79
N SER A 320 -10.36 24.31 11.00
CA SER A 320 -11.33 24.24 12.10
C SER A 320 -10.62 24.29 13.46
N ASP A 321 -11.34 24.76 14.49
CA ASP A 321 -10.93 24.67 15.89
C ASP A 321 -10.70 23.20 16.32
N GLU A 322 -11.50 22.29 15.77
CA GLU A 322 -11.39 20.86 16.01
C GLU A 322 -10.29 20.28 15.10
N ARG A 323 -9.15 19.85 15.67
CA ARG A 323 -8.01 19.34 14.88
C ARG A 323 -8.35 18.17 13.96
N ASN A 324 -9.42 17.43 14.24
CA ASN A 324 -9.86 16.30 13.42
C ASN A 324 -10.60 16.76 12.15
N GLU A 325 -11.16 17.96 12.19
CA GLU A 325 -11.87 18.58 11.07
C GLU A 325 -10.94 19.28 10.08
N GLN A 326 -9.64 19.39 10.40
CA GLN A 326 -8.63 19.98 9.53
C GLN A 326 -8.20 19.01 8.42
N TYR A 327 -8.13 19.51 7.19
CA TYR A 327 -7.68 18.73 6.03
C TYR A 327 -7.03 19.62 4.96
N PHE A 328 -6.25 18.98 4.10
CA PHE A 328 -5.70 19.53 2.87
C PHE A 328 -5.85 18.52 1.75
N HIS A 329 -6.26 18.97 0.57
CA HIS A 329 -6.20 18.18 -0.66
C HIS A 329 -5.81 19.09 -1.81
N GLY A 330 -4.70 18.79 -2.47
CA GLY A 330 -4.23 19.51 -3.64
C GLY A 330 -3.97 18.55 -4.78
N VAL A 331 -4.43 18.90 -5.96
CA VAL A 331 -4.06 18.24 -7.22
C VAL A 331 -3.45 19.28 -8.12
N MET A 332 -2.27 18.99 -8.64
CA MET A 332 -1.55 19.85 -9.56
C MET A 332 -1.27 19.11 -10.86
N SER A 333 -1.36 19.81 -11.98
CA SER A 333 -1.00 19.32 -13.30
C SER A 333 0.49 19.04 -13.41
N ARG A 334 0.92 18.60 -14.59
CA ARG A 334 2.32 18.46 -14.96
C ARG A 334 3.16 19.64 -14.45
N PHE A 335 4.27 19.34 -13.77
CA PHE A 335 5.30 20.32 -13.47
C PHE A 335 6.69 19.67 -13.51
N THR A 336 7.53 20.15 -14.42
CA THR A 336 8.92 19.72 -14.59
C THR A 336 9.87 20.91 -14.44
N ILE A 337 11.18 20.69 -14.37
CA ILE A 337 12.17 21.80 -14.37
C ILE A 337 11.96 22.70 -15.60
N GLN A 338 11.70 22.13 -16.78
CA GLN A 338 11.40 22.92 -17.98
C GLN A 338 10.14 23.77 -17.82
N ASP A 339 9.10 23.23 -17.18
CA ASP A 339 7.85 23.97 -16.93
C ASP A 339 8.07 25.09 -15.91
N ILE A 340 8.86 24.85 -14.86
CA ILE A 340 9.25 25.88 -13.88
C ILE A 340 10.02 27.02 -14.57
N LEU A 341 11.01 26.70 -15.41
CA LEU A 341 11.77 27.71 -16.17
C LEU A 341 10.84 28.53 -17.07
N ARG A 342 9.93 27.85 -17.79
CA ARG A 342 8.96 28.49 -18.68
C ARG A 342 8.03 29.45 -17.93
N VAL A 343 7.52 29.02 -16.77
CA VAL A 343 6.65 29.81 -15.88
C VAL A 343 7.33 31.09 -15.39
N HIS A 344 8.66 31.07 -15.25
CA HIS A 344 9.49 32.24 -14.90
C HIS A 344 9.98 33.04 -16.12
N GLY A 345 9.52 32.72 -17.32
CA GLY A 345 9.90 33.43 -18.55
C GLY A 345 11.29 33.08 -19.11
N VAL A 346 11.92 32.02 -18.59
CA VAL A 346 13.22 31.55 -19.10
C VAL A 346 13.00 30.67 -20.33
N GLN A 347 13.40 31.16 -21.51
CA GLN A 347 13.21 30.48 -22.80
C GLN A 347 14.29 29.43 -23.12
N SER A 348 15.10 29.01 -22.15
CA SER A 348 16.13 28.00 -22.36
C SER A 348 15.53 26.60 -22.48
N THR A 349 15.90 25.89 -23.55
CA THR A 349 15.57 24.46 -23.72
C THR A 349 16.63 23.63 -23.02
N LEU A 350 16.25 22.96 -21.92
CA LEU A 350 17.14 22.05 -21.23
C LEU A 350 17.29 20.72 -21.98
N PRO A 351 18.41 20.01 -21.81
CA PRO A 351 18.53 18.64 -22.28
C PRO A 351 17.40 17.77 -21.71
N ALA A 352 16.82 16.90 -22.54
CA ALA A 352 15.61 16.14 -22.19
C ALA A 352 15.65 15.45 -20.81
N PRO A 353 16.74 14.79 -20.37
CA PRO A 353 16.78 14.14 -19.06
C PRO A 353 16.70 15.10 -17.86
N ILE A 354 17.08 16.36 -18.05
CA ILE A 354 17.03 17.42 -17.04
C ILE A 354 15.69 18.16 -17.14
N ALA A 355 15.27 18.46 -18.36
CA ALA A 355 14.02 19.13 -18.67
C ALA A 355 12.81 18.42 -18.03
N SER A 356 12.82 17.08 -18.07
CA SER A 356 11.73 16.23 -17.58
C SER A 356 11.77 15.94 -16.08
N ILE A 357 12.77 16.46 -15.34
CA ILE A 357 12.83 16.21 -13.89
C ILE A 357 11.63 16.88 -13.21
N GLY A 358 10.88 16.13 -12.40
CA GLY A 358 9.68 16.62 -11.73
C GLY A 358 8.55 15.60 -11.81
N PHE A 359 7.31 16.08 -12.00
CA PHE A 359 6.10 15.26 -12.05
C PHE A 359 5.40 15.43 -13.41
N PRO A 360 5.75 14.64 -14.44
CA PRO A 360 5.20 14.75 -15.78
C PRO A 360 3.69 14.56 -15.88
N ASP A 361 3.09 13.76 -15.00
CA ASP A 361 1.64 13.46 -15.00
C ASP A 361 0.90 14.19 -13.86
N GLY A 362 1.60 15.09 -13.17
CA GLY A 362 1.06 15.84 -12.03
C GLY A 362 1.24 15.15 -10.68
N LEU A 363 0.76 15.84 -9.65
CA LEU A 363 0.97 15.49 -8.24
C LEU A 363 -0.31 15.72 -7.45
N GLU A 364 -0.72 14.70 -6.71
CA GLU A 364 -1.80 14.75 -5.73
C GLU A 364 -1.21 14.65 -4.33
N ILE A 365 -1.62 15.56 -3.45
CA ILE A 365 -1.28 15.56 -2.03
C ILE A 365 -2.58 15.64 -1.23
N THR A 366 -2.74 14.76 -0.26
CA THR A 366 -3.85 14.77 0.70
C THR A 366 -3.33 14.64 2.12
N PHE A 367 -4.02 15.30 3.04
CA PHE A 367 -3.81 15.17 4.47
C PHE A 367 -5.15 15.33 5.19
N ALA A 368 -5.51 14.37 6.03
CA ALA A 368 -6.66 14.47 6.92
C ALA A 368 -6.49 13.58 8.15
N LYS A 369 -7.17 13.91 9.26
CA LYS A 369 -7.20 13.02 10.44
C LYS A 369 -8.36 12.04 10.46
N GLN A 370 -9.44 12.38 9.75
CA GLN A 370 -10.64 11.54 9.59
C GLN A 370 -11.12 11.60 8.14
N VAL A 371 -12.19 10.87 7.83
CA VAL A 371 -12.80 10.91 6.49
C VAL A 371 -13.50 12.26 6.30
N HIS A 372 -13.25 12.90 5.16
CA HIS A 372 -13.93 14.15 4.75
C HIS A 372 -14.57 13.97 3.38
N ASN A 373 -15.85 14.30 3.23
CA ASN A 373 -16.53 14.26 1.95
C ASN A 373 -16.59 15.68 1.34
N LEU A 374 -15.83 15.91 0.26
CA LEU A 374 -15.80 17.21 -0.43
C LEU A 374 -16.72 17.30 -1.66
N GLU A 375 -17.54 16.29 -1.93
CA GLU A 375 -18.44 16.26 -3.10
C GLU A 375 -19.34 17.50 -3.13
N ALA A 376 -19.73 17.99 -1.96
CA ALA A 376 -20.58 19.14 -1.78
C ALA A 376 -19.98 20.48 -2.28
N ILE A 377 -18.65 20.52 -2.49
CA ILE A 377 -17.90 21.63 -3.12
C ILE A 377 -17.19 21.19 -4.41
N GLY A 378 -17.56 20.02 -4.93
CA GLY A 378 -17.02 19.43 -6.16
C GLY A 378 -15.61 18.85 -6.00
N GLY A 379 -15.27 18.32 -4.83
CA GLY A 379 -14.02 17.60 -4.55
C GLY A 379 -14.25 16.12 -4.20
N PRO A 380 -13.16 15.35 -3.98
CA PRO A 380 -13.25 13.92 -3.68
C PRO A 380 -13.51 13.63 -2.19
N ILE A 381 -13.67 12.36 -1.86
CA ILE A 381 -13.66 11.88 -0.47
C ILE A 381 -12.21 11.67 -0.03
N ILE A 382 -11.77 12.43 0.98
CA ILE A 382 -10.43 12.32 1.57
C ILE A 382 -10.44 11.28 2.67
N LYS A 383 -9.44 10.39 2.66
CA LYS A 383 -9.23 9.37 3.69
C LYS A 383 -8.26 9.87 4.76
N PRO A 384 -8.32 9.35 6.00
CA PRO A 384 -7.38 9.71 7.06
C PRO A 384 -5.94 9.29 6.73
N GLY A 385 -4.99 10.14 7.09
CA GLY A 385 -3.56 10.02 6.81
C GLY A 385 -3.05 11.15 5.91
N PHE A 386 -1.75 11.11 5.63
CA PHE A 386 -1.10 11.86 4.56
C PHE A 386 -0.91 10.93 3.36
N THR A 387 -1.27 11.37 2.16
CA THR A 387 -0.99 10.64 0.92
C THR A 387 -0.39 11.58 -0.10
N MET A 388 0.68 11.16 -0.75
CA MET A 388 1.28 11.83 -1.89
C MET A 388 1.32 10.83 -3.05
N ARG A 389 0.79 11.19 -4.20
CA ARG A 389 0.72 10.33 -5.38
C ARG A 389 1.07 11.11 -6.62
N GLY A 390 1.91 10.55 -7.47
CA GLY A 390 2.24 11.13 -8.76
C GLY A 390 3.30 10.31 -9.47
N LYS A 391 3.43 10.54 -10.78
CA LYS A 391 4.54 10.03 -11.56
C LYS A 391 5.71 10.98 -11.40
N ILE A 392 6.80 10.54 -10.81
CA ILE A 392 8.04 11.31 -10.71
C ILE A 392 8.99 10.89 -11.82
N GLN A 393 9.70 11.85 -12.41
CA GLN A 393 10.77 11.59 -13.36
C GLN A 393 12.04 12.28 -12.88
N VAL A 394 13.16 11.55 -12.88
CA VAL A 394 14.47 12.07 -12.49
C VAL A 394 15.53 11.47 -13.41
N LEU A 395 16.23 12.30 -14.17
CA LEU A 395 17.36 11.91 -15.03
C LEU A 395 17.04 10.72 -15.96
N GLY A 396 15.84 10.72 -16.57
CA GLY A 396 15.39 9.67 -17.49
C GLY A 396 14.82 8.42 -16.82
N LEU A 397 14.84 8.33 -15.49
CA LEU A 397 14.10 7.31 -14.73
C LEU A 397 12.71 7.85 -14.39
N GLU A 398 11.68 7.09 -14.74
CA GLU A 398 10.30 7.39 -14.33
C GLU A 398 9.89 6.50 -13.17
N SER A 399 9.02 6.97 -12.29
CA SER A 399 8.42 6.14 -11.26
C SER A 399 7.01 6.61 -10.93
N ASP A 400 6.03 5.74 -11.04
CA ASP A 400 4.72 5.99 -10.43
C ASP A 400 4.84 5.70 -8.94
N CYS A 401 4.78 6.76 -8.12
CA CYS A 401 5.03 6.67 -6.69
C CYS A 401 3.79 7.06 -5.89
N SER A 402 3.49 6.29 -4.85
CA SER A 402 2.53 6.62 -3.82
C SER A 402 3.16 6.46 -2.44
N VAL A 403 3.23 7.56 -1.71
CA VAL A 403 3.64 7.61 -0.31
C VAL A 403 2.39 7.81 0.54
N ASN A 404 2.12 6.89 1.46
CA ASN A 404 0.97 6.92 2.34
C ASN A 404 1.43 6.84 3.79
N LEU A 405 1.05 7.79 4.63
CA LEU A 405 1.26 7.81 6.07
C LEU A 405 -0.10 7.84 6.76
N LYS A 406 -0.59 6.67 7.14
CA LYS A 406 -1.81 6.48 7.93
C LYS A 406 -1.46 6.43 9.42
N PRO A 407 -2.44 6.56 10.34
CA PRO A 407 -2.17 6.57 11.78
C PRO A 407 -1.35 5.39 12.31
N ASN A 408 -1.49 4.21 11.70
CA ASN A 408 -0.82 2.98 12.13
C ASN A 408 0.14 2.40 11.08
N GLU A 409 0.29 3.02 9.91
CA GLU A 409 0.97 2.45 8.75
C GLU A 409 1.66 3.54 7.93
N PHE A 410 2.88 3.29 7.49
CA PHE A 410 3.57 4.07 6.48
C PHE A 410 3.92 3.15 5.32
N MET A 411 3.59 3.56 4.10
CA MET A 411 3.73 2.76 2.88
C MET A 411 4.32 3.61 1.76
N VAL A 412 5.33 3.10 1.08
CA VAL A 412 5.82 3.61 -0.20
C VAL A 412 5.64 2.51 -1.23
N ASP A 413 4.82 2.78 -2.25
CA ASP A 413 4.67 1.93 -3.42
C ASP A 413 5.21 2.71 -4.63
N ALA A 414 6.29 2.23 -5.23
CA ALA A 414 6.94 2.88 -6.35
C ALA A 414 7.15 1.88 -7.50
N ASP A 415 6.51 2.15 -8.62
CA ASP A 415 6.70 1.43 -9.88
C ASP A 415 7.78 2.12 -10.70
N ILE A 416 9.01 1.58 -10.70
CA ILE A 416 10.15 2.23 -11.35
C ILE A 416 10.21 1.81 -12.82
N ASN A 417 10.18 2.80 -13.69
CA ASN A 417 10.24 2.75 -15.15
C ASN A 417 9.07 2.01 -15.81
N GLY A 418 8.05 1.63 -15.03
CA GLY A 418 6.72 1.24 -15.48
C GLY A 418 6.73 0.36 -16.72
N ASP A 419 5.98 0.79 -17.72
CA ASP A 419 5.83 0.22 -19.05
C ASP A 419 6.95 0.58 -20.05
N LYS A 420 7.83 1.53 -19.69
CA LYS A 420 8.98 1.96 -20.53
C LYS A 420 10.11 0.93 -20.60
N GLY A 421 10.03 -0.14 -19.83
CA GLY A 421 11.01 -1.21 -19.90
C GLY A 421 11.94 -1.30 -18.70
N PRO A 422 12.79 -2.34 -18.68
CA PRO A 422 13.75 -2.59 -17.62
C PRO A 422 14.80 -1.48 -17.49
N ILE A 423 15.26 -1.24 -16.26
CA ILE A 423 16.33 -0.28 -15.96
C ILE A 423 17.69 -0.96 -16.12
N LYS A 424 18.68 -0.30 -16.71
CA LYS A 424 20.04 -0.86 -16.81
C LYS A 424 20.89 -0.48 -15.58
N LEU A 425 21.20 -1.46 -14.73
CA LEU A 425 22.19 -1.32 -13.66
C LEU A 425 23.60 -1.22 -14.27
N GLY A 426 24.31 -0.13 -13.96
CA GLY A 426 25.68 0.12 -14.43
C GLY A 426 25.80 0.20 -15.96
N GLY A 427 24.72 0.55 -16.68
CA GLY A 427 24.69 0.63 -18.15
C GLY A 427 24.61 -0.70 -18.90
N VAL A 428 24.80 -1.84 -18.22
CA VAL A 428 24.96 -3.15 -18.88
C VAL A 428 23.87 -4.16 -18.50
N THR A 429 23.38 -4.15 -17.26
CA THR A 429 22.51 -5.24 -16.76
C THR A 429 21.06 -4.80 -16.60
N PRO A 430 20.10 -5.28 -17.42
CA PRO A 430 18.70 -4.91 -17.29
C PRO A 430 18.03 -5.54 -16.05
N LEU A 431 17.29 -4.72 -15.32
CA LEU A 431 16.47 -5.02 -14.16
C LEU A 431 14.99 -4.88 -14.54
N TYR A 432 14.31 -6.02 -14.62
CA TYR A 432 12.91 -6.19 -15.03
C TYR A 432 12.00 -6.35 -13.81
N ARG A 433 10.68 -6.26 -13.97
CA ARG A 433 9.70 -6.57 -12.91
C ARG A 433 9.82 -8.01 -12.41
N SER A 434 9.74 -8.97 -13.32
CA SER A 434 9.77 -10.39 -12.99
C SER A 434 10.20 -11.25 -14.17
N ARG A 435 10.34 -12.57 -13.96
CA ARG A 435 10.66 -13.51 -15.06
C ARG A 435 9.57 -13.53 -16.15
N ARG A 436 8.30 -13.42 -15.75
CA ARG A 436 7.14 -13.44 -16.66
C ARG A 436 6.88 -12.07 -17.28
N ASP A 437 7.21 -11.03 -16.53
CA ASP A 437 7.02 -9.65 -16.93
C ASP A 437 8.39 -8.98 -17.16
N ARG A 438 8.87 -9.13 -18.40
CA ARG A 438 10.10 -8.50 -18.90
C ARG A 438 9.84 -7.18 -19.63
N LYS A 439 8.59 -6.77 -19.75
CA LYS A 439 8.22 -5.51 -20.39
C LYS A 439 8.26 -4.37 -19.39
N ASN A 440 8.03 -4.66 -18.12
CA ASN A 440 7.99 -3.64 -17.09
C ASN A 440 9.28 -3.57 -16.25
N GLY A 441 9.55 -2.39 -15.68
CA GLY A 441 10.66 -2.15 -14.75
C GLY A 441 10.42 -2.71 -13.33
N PRO A 442 11.39 -2.59 -12.41
CA PRO A 442 11.28 -3.14 -11.05
C PRO A 442 10.26 -2.40 -10.18
N LYS A 443 9.72 -3.08 -9.17
CA LYS A 443 8.81 -2.48 -8.17
C LYS A 443 9.53 -2.33 -6.82
N LEU A 444 9.43 -1.15 -6.22
CA LEU A 444 9.85 -0.90 -4.84
C LEU A 444 8.60 -0.84 -3.97
N TYR A 445 8.59 -1.61 -2.88
CA TYR A 445 7.53 -1.57 -1.90
C TYR A 445 8.12 -1.55 -0.49
N LEU A 446 7.80 -0.51 0.26
CA LEU A 446 8.13 -0.35 1.67
C LEU A 446 6.82 -0.23 2.45
N GLU A 447 6.62 -1.06 3.45
CA GLU A 447 5.49 -0.98 4.36
C GLU A 447 5.99 -1.11 5.79
N THR A 448 5.62 -0.16 6.63
CA THR A 448 5.89 -0.18 8.05
C THR A 448 4.59 0.02 8.80
N ARG A 449 4.24 -0.89 9.70
CA ARG A 449 3.06 -0.79 10.56
C ARG A 449 3.50 -0.59 11.99
N PHE A 450 2.95 0.39 12.70
CA PHE A 450 3.32 0.74 14.07
C PHE A 450 2.46 0.01 15.13
N SER A 451 1.21 -0.34 14.81
CA SER A 451 0.22 -0.96 15.71
C SER A 451 -0.65 -2.01 14.98
N PRO A 452 -1.11 -3.12 15.61
CA PRO A 452 -0.88 -3.53 17.01
C PRO A 452 0.48 -4.19 17.24
N LYS A 453 1.21 -4.55 16.18
CA LYS A 453 2.59 -5.06 16.25
C LYS A 453 3.44 -4.35 15.23
N THR A 454 4.57 -3.79 15.69
CA THR A 454 5.55 -3.11 14.84
C THR A 454 6.07 -4.07 13.77
N TYR A 455 5.88 -3.70 12.51
CA TYR A 455 6.22 -4.48 11.32
C TYR A 455 6.94 -3.55 10.34
N VAL A 456 8.02 -4.03 9.73
CA VAL A 456 8.73 -3.34 8.65
C VAL A 456 8.98 -4.38 7.57
N LYS A 457 8.51 -4.12 6.36
CA LYS A 457 8.69 -4.92 5.17
C LYS A 457 9.15 -4.00 4.04
N ALA A 458 10.44 -4.04 3.74
CA ALA A 458 10.95 -3.48 2.51
C ALA A 458 11.27 -4.64 1.56
N HIS A 459 10.73 -4.57 0.34
CA HIS A 459 11.13 -5.46 -0.74
C HIS A 459 11.27 -4.67 -2.04
N ILE A 460 12.31 -5.01 -2.80
CA ILE A 460 12.47 -4.60 -4.18
C ILE A 460 12.19 -5.85 -5.00
N ASP A 461 11.05 -5.85 -5.70
CA ASP A 461 10.71 -6.88 -6.66
C ASP A 461 11.35 -6.50 -8.00
N GLY A 462 12.50 -7.11 -8.28
CA GLY A 462 13.22 -6.94 -9.52
C GLY A 462 13.90 -8.23 -9.95
N TYR A 463 13.83 -8.55 -11.23
CA TYR A 463 14.55 -9.62 -11.88
C TYR A 463 15.73 -9.03 -12.62
N THR A 464 16.96 -9.43 -12.30
CA THR A 464 18.16 -9.00 -13.02
C THR A 464 19.13 -10.17 -13.15
N ARG A 465 19.85 -10.22 -14.27
CA ARG A 465 20.95 -11.16 -14.49
C ARG A 465 22.25 -10.58 -13.94
N ILE A 466 22.35 -10.40 -12.62
CA ILE A 466 23.64 -9.99 -12.03
C ILE A 466 24.67 -11.09 -12.27
N PHE A 467 25.86 -10.70 -12.74
CA PHE A 467 26.97 -11.58 -13.12
C PHE A 467 26.69 -12.56 -14.27
N GLY A 468 25.61 -12.36 -15.05
CA GLY A 468 25.29 -13.23 -16.19
C GLY A 468 24.85 -14.66 -15.84
N VAL A 469 24.67 -14.98 -14.55
CA VAL A 469 24.38 -16.34 -14.07
C VAL A 469 22.99 -16.44 -13.40
N PHE A 470 22.52 -15.43 -12.66
CA PHE A 470 21.29 -15.57 -11.84
C PHE A 470 19.97 -15.25 -12.55
N ASP A 471 18.96 -16.08 -12.28
CA ASP A 471 17.60 -16.11 -12.84
C ASP A 471 16.51 -15.60 -11.88
N GLU A 472 16.78 -15.31 -10.61
CA GLU A 472 15.79 -14.72 -9.71
C GLU A 472 16.55 -14.07 -8.56
N ILE A 473 16.19 -12.83 -8.21
CA ILE A 473 16.67 -12.15 -7.01
C ILE A 473 15.43 -11.70 -6.24
N ARG A 474 15.32 -12.08 -4.97
CA ARG A 474 14.38 -11.47 -4.02
C ARG A 474 15.16 -10.98 -2.82
N ILE A 475 15.09 -9.68 -2.55
CA ILE A 475 15.68 -9.08 -1.37
C ILE A 475 14.52 -8.78 -0.41
N LEU A 476 14.56 -9.40 0.77
CA LEU A 476 13.60 -9.18 1.85
C LEU A 476 14.35 -8.55 3.03
N MET A 477 13.95 -7.34 3.40
CA MET A 477 14.46 -6.67 4.60
C MET A 477 13.34 -6.59 5.62
N THR A 478 13.52 -7.22 6.78
CA THR A 478 12.60 -7.16 7.92
C THR A 478 13.28 -6.52 9.13
N ARG A 479 12.55 -6.23 10.21
CA ARG A 479 13.17 -5.71 11.45
C ARG A 479 14.20 -6.66 12.09
N ARG A 480 14.11 -7.97 11.83
CA ARG A 480 14.94 -8.99 12.50
C ARG A 480 16.07 -9.52 11.62
N HIS A 481 15.86 -9.54 10.31
CA HIS A 481 16.81 -10.11 9.38
C HIS A 481 16.67 -9.52 7.97
N PHE A 482 17.81 -9.44 7.31
CA PHE A 482 18.03 -9.29 5.90
C PHE A 482 18.05 -10.68 5.25
N ALA A 483 17.36 -10.88 4.15
CA ALA A 483 17.44 -12.11 3.37
C ALA A 483 17.54 -11.82 1.87
N ILE A 484 18.48 -12.48 1.19
CA ILE A 484 18.57 -12.49 -0.27
C ILE A 484 18.32 -13.92 -0.73
N ARG A 485 17.38 -14.10 -1.64
CA ARG A 485 17.19 -15.36 -2.37
C ARG A 485 17.63 -15.16 -3.81
N LEU A 486 18.67 -15.89 -4.21
CA LEU A 486 19.15 -15.99 -5.58
C LEU A 486 18.83 -17.37 -6.14
N VAL A 487 18.34 -17.45 -7.37
CA VAL A 487 18.18 -18.72 -8.09
C VAL A 487 18.89 -18.60 -9.43
N THR A 488 19.63 -19.62 -9.85
CA THR A 488 20.25 -19.69 -11.20
C THR A 488 20.11 -21.08 -11.78
N SER A 489 20.05 -21.18 -13.10
CA SER A 489 20.35 -22.38 -13.85
C SER A 489 21.72 -22.27 -14.55
N ILE A 490 22.69 -23.04 -14.07
CA ILE A 490 24.04 -23.15 -14.64
C ILE A 490 24.04 -24.30 -15.68
N PHE A 491 24.47 -24.00 -16.92
CA PHE A 491 24.60 -24.94 -18.05
C PHE A 491 23.34 -25.76 -18.38
N GLN A 492 22.13 -25.24 -18.11
CA GLN A 492 20.84 -25.94 -18.24
C GLN A 492 20.73 -27.25 -17.43
N THR A 493 21.74 -27.59 -16.63
CA THR A 493 21.86 -28.88 -15.93
C THR A 493 21.74 -28.74 -14.43
N PHE A 494 22.19 -27.62 -13.86
CA PHE A 494 22.20 -27.38 -12.42
C PHE A 494 21.33 -26.19 -12.09
N LYS A 495 20.35 -26.35 -11.20
CA LYS A 495 19.60 -25.25 -10.61
C LYS A 495 20.17 -24.96 -9.22
N VAL A 496 20.84 -23.82 -9.07
CA VAL A 496 21.40 -23.39 -7.79
C VAL A 496 20.42 -22.44 -7.11
N ARG A 497 20.11 -22.68 -5.84
CA ARG A 497 19.38 -21.77 -4.97
C ARG A 497 20.31 -21.30 -3.87
N ILE A 498 20.54 -20.00 -3.80
CA ILE A 498 21.32 -19.35 -2.75
C ILE A 498 20.35 -18.57 -1.87
N ASN A 499 20.24 -18.93 -0.60
CA ASN A 499 19.51 -18.15 0.39
C ASN A 499 20.54 -17.57 1.37
N VAL A 500 20.76 -16.27 1.28
CA VAL A 500 21.55 -15.50 2.24
C VAL A 500 20.59 -14.96 3.29
N MET A 501 20.92 -15.11 4.57
CA MET A 501 20.21 -14.49 5.68
C MET A 501 21.24 -13.83 6.61
N ALA A 502 21.00 -12.59 6.99
CA ALA A 502 21.77 -11.88 8.00
C ALA A 502 20.82 -11.27 9.03
N ASN A 503 21.10 -11.34 10.32
CA ASN A 503 20.38 -10.58 11.35
C ASN A 503 21.01 -9.19 11.52
N TYR A 504 20.20 -8.24 11.99
CA TYR A 504 20.69 -6.92 12.38
C TYR A 504 21.11 -6.96 13.86
N SER A 505 22.37 -6.65 14.16
CA SER A 505 22.90 -6.50 15.53
C SER A 505 23.94 -5.39 15.54
N GLU A 506 23.98 -4.58 16.61
CA GLU A 506 25.03 -3.58 16.83
C GLU A 506 26.37 -4.24 17.21
N ASP A 507 26.32 -5.48 17.68
CA ASP A 507 27.47 -6.29 18.05
C ASP A 507 27.85 -7.22 16.88
N LEU A 508 29.05 -6.99 16.32
CA LEU A 508 29.63 -7.80 15.24
C LEU A 508 29.72 -9.30 15.61
N SER A 509 29.89 -9.64 16.89
CA SER A 509 29.96 -11.04 17.35
C SER A 509 28.60 -11.77 17.31
N ARG A 510 27.50 -11.00 17.38
CA ARG A 510 26.11 -11.47 17.32
C ARG A 510 25.52 -11.38 15.92
N THR A 511 26.24 -10.76 14.99
CA THR A 511 25.90 -10.73 13.57
C THR A 511 26.18 -12.11 12.96
N HIS A 512 25.17 -12.71 12.35
CA HIS A 512 25.21 -14.04 11.76
C HIS A 512 24.88 -13.94 10.29
N PHE A 513 25.89 -14.09 9.45
CA PHE A 513 25.73 -14.24 8.02
C PHE A 513 25.61 -15.73 7.67
N LYS A 514 24.41 -16.18 7.33
CA LYS A 514 24.11 -17.55 6.91
C LYS A 514 23.82 -17.59 5.42
N ALA A 515 24.73 -18.18 4.65
CA ALA A 515 24.48 -18.50 3.25
C ALA A 515 24.19 -19.99 3.09
N ARG A 516 22.99 -20.33 2.61
CA ARG A 516 22.60 -21.70 2.24
C ARG A 516 22.57 -21.82 0.72
N VAL A 517 23.50 -22.58 0.17
CA VAL A 517 23.57 -22.88 -1.27
C VAL A 517 23.10 -24.31 -1.52
N VAL A 518 22.11 -24.48 -2.39
CA VAL A 518 21.51 -25.78 -2.74
C VAL A 518 21.60 -25.97 -4.25
N PHE A 519 22.28 -27.03 -4.68
CA PHE A 519 22.34 -27.44 -6.08
C PHE A 519 21.25 -28.50 -6.36
N ILE A 520 20.44 -28.29 -7.40
CA ILE A 520 19.29 -29.12 -7.76
C ILE A 520 19.42 -29.52 -9.23
N GLY A 521 19.50 -30.81 -9.53
CA GLY A 521 19.66 -31.32 -10.90
C GLY A 521 21.12 -31.37 -11.38
N GLY A 522 21.40 -32.16 -12.42
CA GLY A 522 22.74 -32.34 -13.00
C GLY A 522 23.66 -33.30 -12.23
N LEU A 523 23.23 -33.74 -11.04
CA LEU A 523 23.95 -34.67 -10.16
C LEU A 523 24.21 -36.04 -10.81
N ALA A 524 23.45 -36.43 -11.83
CA ALA A 524 23.69 -37.67 -12.58
C ALA A 524 25.05 -37.69 -13.30
N ARG A 525 25.54 -36.55 -13.82
CA ARG A 525 26.88 -36.47 -14.44
C ARG A 525 27.99 -36.53 -13.41
N LEU A 526 27.82 -35.84 -12.27
CA LEU A 526 28.74 -35.90 -11.14
C LEU A 526 28.80 -37.32 -10.57
N THR A 527 27.64 -37.96 -10.44
CA THR A 527 27.45 -39.35 -10.05
C THR A 527 28.20 -40.32 -10.98
N ARG A 528 28.11 -40.14 -12.31
CA ARG A 528 28.86 -40.94 -13.28
C ARG A 528 30.37 -40.72 -13.15
N ALA A 529 30.82 -39.48 -12.95
CA ALA A 529 32.24 -39.16 -12.79
C ALA A 529 32.81 -39.75 -11.48
N SER A 530 32.10 -39.59 -10.36
CA SER A 530 32.46 -40.22 -9.08
C SER A 530 32.44 -41.75 -9.20
N SER A 531 31.45 -42.34 -9.89
CA SER A 531 31.43 -43.79 -10.15
C SER A 531 32.63 -44.25 -10.99
N LYS A 532 33.00 -43.50 -12.05
CA LYS A 532 34.20 -43.79 -12.86
C LYS A 532 35.48 -43.68 -12.02
N HIS A 533 35.56 -42.72 -11.11
CA HIS A 533 36.71 -42.55 -10.21
C HIS A 533 36.80 -43.67 -9.17
N VAL A 534 35.67 -44.09 -8.57
CA VAL A 534 35.60 -45.28 -7.70
C VAL A 534 36.07 -46.52 -8.48
N MET A 535 35.62 -46.69 -9.73
CA MET A 535 36.09 -47.79 -10.59
C MET A 535 37.60 -47.73 -10.85
N GLN A 536 38.16 -46.54 -11.07
CA GLN A 536 39.60 -46.38 -11.26
C GLN A 536 40.37 -46.75 -9.98
N ILE A 537 39.90 -46.33 -8.80
CA ILE A 537 40.51 -46.70 -7.52
C ILE A 537 40.48 -48.22 -7.34
N LEU A 538 39.33 -48.86 -7.57
CA LEU A 538 39.19 -50.32 -7.48
C LEU A 538 40.08 -51.06 -8.49
N LYS A 539 40.18 -50.53 -9.72
CA LYS A 539 41.05 -51.08 -10.77
C LYS A 539 42.52 -50.98 -10.38
N ASN A 540 42.98 -49.81 -9.94
CA ASN A 540 44.35 -49.58 -9.50
C ASN A 540 44.73 -50.50 -8.32
N GLU A 541 43.87 -50.64 -7.31
CA GLU A 541 44.12 -51.54 -6.16
C GLU A 541 44.16 -53.02 -6.59
N LYS A 542 43.33 -53.42 -7.55
CA LYS A 542 43.38 -54.77 -8.14
C LYS A 542 44.65 -55.00 -8.95
N GLU A 543 45.09 -54.01 -9.74
CA GLU A 543 46.33 -54.08 -10.52
C GLU A 543 47.57 -54.17 -9.63
N LYS A 544 47.61 -53.43 -8.51
CA LYS A 544 48.67 -53.60 -7.49
C LYS A 544 48.72 -55.03 -6.95
N LEU A 545 47.57 -55.61 -6.62
CA LEU A 545 47.49 -56.99 -6.15
C LEU A 545 47.88 -58.01 -7.24
N GLN A 546 47.55 -57.76 -8.50
CA GLN A 546 47.97 -58.61 -9.62
C GLN A 546 49.46 -58.53 -9.88
N THR A 547 50.05 -57.33 -9.80
CA THR A 547 51.49 -57.10 -9.97
C THR A 547 52.26 -57.78 -8.85
N ALA A 548 51.85 -57.61 -7.59
CA ALA A 548 52.43 -58.31 -6.45
C ALA A 548 52.33 -59.84 -6.56
N ARG A 549 51.26 -60.37 -7.18
CA ARG A 549 51.14 -61.81 -7.47
C ARG A 549 52.13 -62.27 -8.55
N LYS A 550 52.33 -61.47 -9.60
CA LYS A 550 53.29 -61.77 -10.68
C LYS A 550 54.72 -61.74 -10.17
N GLU A 551 55.09 -60.71 -9.43
CA GLU A 551 56.40 -60.60 -8.76
C GLU A 551 56.64 -61.77 -7.81
N MET A 552 55.64 -62.13 -6.98
CA MET A 552 55.71 -63.33 -6.15
C MET A 552 55.93 -64.61 -6.99
N SER A 553 55.28 -64.74 -8.14
CA SER A 553 55.47 -65.92 -9.00
C SER A 553 56.88 -65.99 -9.58
N ALA A 554 57.50 -64.84 -9.90
CA ALA A 554 58.89 -64.78 -10.35
C ALA A 554 59.86 -65.15 -9.22
N ILE A 555 59.71 -64.55 -8.04
CA ILE A 555 60.50 -64.86 -6.82
C ILE A 555 60.34 -66.33 -6.43
N LYS A 556 59.15 -66.91 -6.64
CA LYS A 556 58.90 -68.33 -6.42
C LYS A 556 59.74 -69.19 -7.35
N THR A 557 59.74 -68.89 -8.66
CA THR A 557 60.52 -69.64 -9.65
C THR A 557 62.03 -69.51 -9.43
N GLU A 558 62.49 -68.33 -9.02
CA GLU A 558 63.88 -68.06 -8.65
C GLU A 558 64.30 -68.90 -7.43
N CYS A 559 63.54 -68.84 -6.32
CA CYS A 559 63.74 -69.71 -5.16
C CYS A 559 63.68 -71.20 -5.53
N GLN A 560 62.81 -71.59 -6.47
CA GLN A 560 62.74 -72.98 -6.95
C GLN A 560 64.01 -73.43 -7.67
N THR A 561 64.69 -72.51 -8.37
CA THR A 561 65.93 -72.75 -9.12
C THR A 561 67.13 -72.75 -8.18
N ASP A 562 67.24 -71.76 -7.30
CA ASP A 562 68.34 -71.65 -6.33
C ASP A 562 68.33 -72.84 -5.36
N SER A 563 67.14 -73.23 -4.88
CA SER A 563 67.01 -74.43 -4.03
C SER A 563 67.44 -75.71 -4.74
N LYS A 564 67.26 -75.80 -6.07
CA LYS A 564 67.74 -76.94 -6.84
C LYS A 564 69.26 -76.92 -6.94
N THR A 565 69.85 -75.78 -7.30
CA THR A 565 71.30 -75.61 -7.42
C THR A 565 72.03 -75.89 -6.10
N GLU A 566 71.57 -75.31 -4.98
CA GLU A 566 72.18 -75.52 -3.66
C GLU A 566 72.10 -76.98 -3.21
N CYS A 567 70.96 -77.64 -3.46
CA CYS A 567 70.78 -79.05 -3.14
C CYS A 567 71.59 -79.98 -4.05
N ASP A 568 71.72 -79.66 -5.33
CA ASP A 568 72.55 -80.42 -6.26
C ASP A 568 74.04 -80.33 -5.87
N VAL A 569 74.51 -79.17 -5.36
CA VAL A 569 75.86 -79.01 -4.80
C VAL A 569 76.03 -79.83 -3.52
N CYS A 570 75.08 -79.74 -2.58
CA CYS A 570 75.13 -80.51 -1.34
C CYS A 570 75.15 -82.02 -1.62
N LEU A 571 74.29 -82.54 -2.51
CA LEU A 571 74.16 -83.98 -2.75
C LEU A 571 75.38 -84.61 -3.46
N LYS A 572 76.26 -83.81 -4.06
CA LYS A 572 77.57 -84.27 -4.58
C LYS A 572 78.59 -84.52 -3.46
N SER A 573 78.39 -83.94 -2.29
CA SER A 573 79.23 -84.20 -1.11
C SER A 573 78.68 -85.38 -0.31
N SER A 574 79.48 -86.44 -0.15
CA SER A 574 79.11 -87.63 0.62
C SER A 574 78.72 -87.27 2.07
N THR A 575 79.43 -86.33 2.69
CA THR A 575 79.15 -85.85 4.06
C THR A 575 77.82 -85.11 4.17
N CYS A 576 77.42 -84.34 3.15
CA CYS A 576 76.14 -83.62 3.16
C CYS A 576 74.96 -84.59 2.94
N ARG A 577 75.14 -85.56 2.03
CA ARG A 577 74.14 -86.60 1.73
C ARG A 577 73.84 -87.49 2.94
N THR A 578 74.87 -88.02 3.62
CA THR A 578 74.67 -88.85 4.81
C THR A 578 73.99 -88.09 5.95
N LYS A 579 74.32 -86.80 6.13
CA LYS A 579 73.66 -85.94 7.13
C LYS A 579 72.22 -85.61 6.76
N LEU A 580 71.89 -85.45 5.47
CA LEU A 580 70.52 -85.25 5.00
C LEU A 580 69.65 -86.49 5.22
N ASP A 581 70.20 -87.68 4.96
CA ASP A 581 69.50 -88.95 5.19
C ASP A 581 69.27 -89.18 6.69
N SER A 582 70.27 -88.93 7.53
CA SER A 582 70.12 -88.95 9.00
C SER A 582 69.08 -87.93 9.50
N CYS A 583 69.04 -86.74 8.90
CA CYS A 583 68.03 -85.74 9.22
C CYS A 583 66.61 -86.20 8.86
N ARG A 584 66.45 -86.88 7.72
CA ARG A 584 65.16 -87.44 7.28
C ARG A 584 64.61 -88.49 8.26
N GLU A 585 65.49 -89.30 8.84
CA GLU A 585 65.14 -90.29 9.85
C GLU A 585 64.70 -89.65 11.18
N LYS A 586 65.29 -88.51 11.55
CA LYS A 586 64.98 -87.78 12.79
C LYS A 586 63.73 -86.88 12.72
N LEU A 587 63.03 -86.82 11.59
CA LEU A 587 61.82 -85.99 11.45
C LEU A 587 60.67 -86.47 12.34
N THR A 588 59.96 -85.52 12.95
CA THR A 588 58.72 -85.77 13.70
C THR A 588 57.59 -86.29 12.78
N LEU A 589 56.54 -86.91 13.33
CA LEU A 589 55.41 -87.42 12.53
C LEU A 589 54.78 -86.33 11.63
N LYS A 590 54.68 -85.09 12.13
CA LYS A 590 54.16 -83.94 11.39
C LYS A 590 55.08 -83.53 10.24
N GLU A 591 56.39 -83.48 10.49
CA GLU A 591 57.38 -83.18 9.45
C GLU A 591 57.49 -84.34 8.44
N ARG A 592 57.34 -85.60 8.86
CA ARG A 592 57.26 -86.72 7.93
C ARG A 592 56.04 -86.60 7.03
N LEU A 593 54.86 -86.21 7.53
CA LEU A 593 53.70 -85.98 6.67
C LEU A 593 53.91 -84.83 5.68
N GLU A 594 54.66 -83.81 6.07
CA GLU A 594 54.93 -82.63 5.26
C GLU A 594 56.09 -82.83 4.24
N TYR A 595 57.05 -83.72 4.53
CA TYR A 595 58.31 -83.86 3.76
C TYR A 595 58.65 -85.30 3.28
N SER A 596 57.97 -86.37 3.73
CA SER A 596 58.51 -87.76 3.64
C SER A 596 58.46 -88.49 2.30
N ARG A 597 57.69 -88.04 1.30
CA ARG A 597 57.48 -88.81 0.05
C ARG A 597 58.33 -88.37 -1.13
N SER A 598 59.57 -87.96 -0.90
CA SER A 598 60.35 -87.39 -1.98
C SER A 598 61.82 -87.80 -1.89
N SER A 599 62.48 -87.91 -3.04
CA SER A 599 63.90 -88.28 -3.14
C SER A 599 64.77 -87.36 -2.27
N ALA A 600 66.01 -87.77 -1.93
CA ALA A 600 66.93 -86.93 -1.16
C ALA A 600 67.05 -85.50 -1.75
N THR A 601 67.01 -85.38 -3.08
CA THR A 601 66.92 -84.13 -3.84
C THR A 601 65.67 -83.31 -3.53
N HIS A 602 64.49 -83.92 -3.59
CA HIS A 602 63.25 -83.20 -3.28
C HIS A 602 63.12 -82.85 -1.80
N PHE A 603 63.60 -83.72 -0.90
CA PHE A 603 63.63 -83.44 0.53
C PHE A 603 64.49 -82.21 0.82
N CYS A 604 65.73 -82.19 0.29
CA CYS A 604 66.61 -81.04 0.39
C CYS A 604 65.97 -79.76 -0.17
N GLN A 605 65.45 -79.80 -1.41
CA GLN A 605 64.85 -78.63 -2.05
C GLN A 605 63.68 -78.06 -1.25
N ARG A 606 62.86 -78.92 -0.65
CA ARG A 606 61.69 -78.51 0.13
C ARG A 606 62.08 -77.90 1.47
N VAL A 607 63.12 -78.45 2.12
CA VAL A 607 63.69 -77.93 3.36
C VAL A 607 64.36 -76.56 3.14
N VAL A 608 65.07 -76.38 2.02
CA VAL A 608 65.67 -75.10 1.60
C VAL A 608 64.59 -74.06 1.26
N ARG A 609 63.57 -74.43 0.46
CA ARG A 609 62.45 -73.52 0.11
C ARG A 609 61.67 -73.02 1.31
N ASN A 610 61.56 -73.84 2.35
CA ASN A 610 60.87 -73.48 3.58
C ASN A 610 61.79 -72.79 4.60
N ASN A 611 62.98 -72.33 4.19
CA ASN A 611 63.93 -71.57 5.00
C ASN A 611 64.28 -72.29 6.32
N CYS A 612 64.54 -73.60 6.24
CA CYS A 612 65.02 -74.39 7.37
C CYS A 612 64.10 -74.37 8.61
N GLN A 613 62.77 -74.36 8.42
CA GLN A 613 61.78 -74.49 9.50
C GLN A 613 61.68 -75.91 10.07
N LEU A 614 62.82 -76.58 10.29
CA LEU A 614 62.90 -77.88 10.95
C LEU A 614 63.13 -77.70 12.46
N THR A 615 62.56 -78.61 13.24
CA THR A 615 62.60 -78.56 14.71
C THR A 615 63.84 -79.20 15.33
N ALA A 616 64.47 -80.16 14.64
CA ALA A 616 65.68 -80.81 15.10
C ALA A 616 66.93 -79.93 14.89
N ASP A 617 67.72 -79.69 15.94
CA ASP A 617 68.86 -78.75 15.91
C ASP A 617 69.97 -79.18 14.93
N ASP A 618 70.28 -80.48 14.87
CA ASP A 618 71.25 -81.03 13.90
C ASP A 618 70.81 -80.78 12.44
N CYS A 619 69.52 -80.96 12.17
CA CYS A 619 68.89 -80.72 10.87
C CYS A 619 68.90 -79.23 10.51
N LYS A 620 68.65 -78.38 11.50
CA LYS A 620 68.63 -76.93 11.34
C LYS A 620 70.02 -76.39 11.05
N ALA A 621 71.05 -76.86 11.76
CA ALA A 621 72.44 -76.49 11.51
C ALA A 621 72.94 -76.97 10.14
N LEU A 622 72.59 -78.20 9.74
CA LEU A 622 72.88 -78.70 8.39
C LEU A 622 72.19 -77.85 7.32
N CYS A 623 70.89 -77.58 7.49
CA CYS A 623 70.13 -76.77 6.55
C CYS A 623 70.66 -75.34 6.47
N GLN A 624 71.04 -74.72 7.58
CA GLN A 624 71.66 -73.39 7.61
C GLN A 624 73.01 -73.35 6.88
N ASN A 625 73.78 -74.43 6.94
CA ASN A 625 75.01 -74.55 6.15
C ASN A 625 74.73 -74.73 4.65
N ILE A 626 73.66 -75.43 4.28
CA ILE A 626 73.21 -75.57 2.87
C ILE A 626 72.68 -74.23 2.33
N THR A 627 72.03 -73.43 3.17
CA THR A 627 71.27 -72.22 2.79
C THR A 627 71.99 -70.90 3.06
N LYS A 628 73.29 -70.92 3.39
CA LYS A 628 74.09 -69.72 3.73
C LYS A 628 74.08 -68.62 2.64
N ALA A 629 73.59 -68.91 1.42
CA ALA A 629 73.45 -67.98 0.31
C ALA A 629 72.01 -67.78 -0.23
N ASN A 630 70.96 -68.39 0.34
CA ASN A 630 69.63 -68.42 -0.29
C ASN A 630 68.76 -67.18 0.01
N HIS A 631 69.15 -66.04 -0.53
CA HIS A 631 68.44 -64.76 -0.38
C HIS A 631 67.04 -64.78 -1.03
N SER A 632 66.85 -65.53 -2.11
CA SER A 632 65.59 -65.59 -2.88
C SER A 632 64.46 -66.30 -2.12
N CYS A 633 64.72 -67.42 -1.46
CA CYS A 633 63.70 -68.14 -0.67
C CYS A 633 63.29 -67.39 0.62
N LYS A 634 64.21 -66.64 1.23
CA LYS A 634 63.89 -65.75 2.37
C LYS A 634 62.97 -64.60 1.93
N THR A 635 63.29 -63.99 0.78
CA THR A 635 62.47 -62.95 0.13
C THR A 635 61.07 -63.47 -0.24
N LEU A 636 60.95 -64.74 -0.67
CA LEU A 636 59.66 -65.38 -0.95
C LEU A 636 58.75 -65.44 0.30
N SER A 637 59.28 -65.87 1.44
CA SER A 637 58.51 -65.99 2.69
C SER A 637 58.01 -64.63 3.20
N GLN A 638 58.85 -63.60 3.13
CA GLN A 638 58.48 -62.23 3.50
C GLN A 638 57.40 -61.68 2.54
N SER A 639 57.59 -61.86 1.23
CA SER A 639 56.62 -61.43 0.20
C SER A 639 55.28 -62.16 0.33
N GLN A 640 55.26 -63.41 0.79
CA GLN A 640 54.04 -64.16 1.11
C GLN A 640 53.25 -63.56 2.27
N LYS A 641 53.93 -63.17 3.35
CA LYS A 641 53.28 -62.48 4.48
C LYS A 641 52.69 -61.14 4.05
N THR A 642 53.44 -60.35 3.29
CA THR A 642 52.98 -59.07 2.74
C THR A 642 51.77 -59.25 1.82
N LEU A 643 51.79 -60.25 0.92
CA LEU A 643 50.67 -60.53 0.02
C LEU A 643 49.43 -61.03 0.75
N GLN A 644 49.58 -61.79 1.85
CA GLN A 644 48.45 -62.18 2.70
C GLN A 644 47.85 -60.98 3.44
N GLN A 645 48.68 -60.07 3.95
CA GLN A 645 48.22 -58.82 4.56
C GLN A 645 47.51 -57.92 3.53
N MET A 646 48.03 -57.83 2.30
CA MET A 646 47.36 -57.13 1.19
C MET A 646 46.03 -57.79 0.82
N LYS A 647 45.94 -59.13 0.77
CA LYS A 647 44.67 -59.83 0.53
C LYS A 647 43.64 -59.56 1.62
N LYS A 648 44.03 -59.57 2.90
CA LYS A 648 43.14 -59.26 4.02
C LYS A 648 42.66 -57.80 3.97
N SER A 649 43.57 -56.84 3.76
CA SER A 649 43.23 -55.42 3.65
C SER A 649 42.40 -55.05 2.41
N LEU A 650 42.38 -55.92 1.38
CA LEU A 650 41.56 -55.79 0.18
C LEU A 650 40.33 -56.72 0.15
N GLN A 651 40.01 -57.40 1.25
CA GLN A 651 38.86 -58.31 1.33
C GLN A 651 37.53 -57.60 1.03
N TRP A 652 37.39 -56.34 1.47
CA TRP A 652 36.23 -55.49 1.18
C TRP A 652 35.99 -55.28 -0.34
N VAL A 653 37.05 -55.28 -1.16
CA VAL A 653 36.95 -55.16 -2.63
C VAL A 653 36.25 -56.39 -3.24
N GLY A 654 36.44 -57.57 -2.64
CA GLY A 654 35.75 -58.80 -3.04
C GLY A 654 34.25 -58.75 -2.78
N THR A 655 33.85 -58.22 -1.62
CA THR A 655 32.44 -58.04 -1.23
C THR A 655 31.71 -57.04 -2.15
N VAL A 656 32.40 -55.98 -2.54
CA VAL A 656 31.89 -54.97 -3.50
C VAL A 656 31.57 -55.60 -4.87
N ARG A 657 32.25 -56.69 -5.25
CA ARG A 657 32.04 -57.33 -6.56
C ARG A 657 30.65 -57.94 -6.73
N ALA A 658 30.02 -58.37 -5.65
CA ALA A 658 28.66 -58.91 -5.70
C ALA A 658 27.60 -57.82 -5.96
N MET A 659 27.91 -56.54 -5.69
CA MET A 659 26.96 -55.41 -5.77
C MET A 659 27.02 -54.64 -7.11
N PHE A 660 27.82 -55.11 -8.09
CA PHE A 660 28.12 -54.41 -9.35
C PHE A 660 26.92 -54.15 -10.28
N SER A 661 25.75 -54.73 -10.02
CA SER A 661 24.55 -54.56 -10.84
C SER A 661 23.64 -53.38 -10.42
N SER A 662 23.97 -52.65 -9.35
CA SER A 662 23.18 -51.49 -8.89
C SER A 662 24.07 -50.28 -8.59
N GLY A 663 23.64 -49.08 -9.01
CA GLY A 663 24.41 -47.83 -9.03
C GLY A 663 25.48 -47.68 -7.93
N LEU A 664 26.75 -47.76 -8.35
CA LEU A 664 27.94 -47.81 -7.47
C LEU A 664 28.05 -46.61 -6.52
N CYS A 665 27.75 -45.42 -7.03
CA CYS A 665 27.63 -44.20 -6.28
C CYS A 665 26.47 -43.41 -6.90
N GLN A 666 25.64 -42.74 -6.09
CA GLN A 666 24.63 -41.79 -6.52
C GLN A 666 24.63 -40.62 -5.55
N ILE A 667 24.72 -39.40 -6.07
CA ILE A 667 24.66 -38.18 -5.25
C ILE A 667 23.26 -37.61 -5.37
N HIS A 668 22.51 -37.59 -4.26
CA HIS A 668 21.12 -37.11 -4.20
C HIS A 668 21.06 -35.61 -3.90
N SER A 669 21.94 -35.11 -3.04
CA SER A 669 22.07 -33.66 -2.81
C SER A 669 23.43 -33.29 -2.22
N ILE A 670 23.86 -32.05 -2.49
CA ILE A 670 25.01 -31.42 -1.84
C ILE A 670 24.51 -30.10 -1.23
N THR A 671 24.62 -29.96 0.09
CA THR A 671 24.27 -28.73 0.81
C THR A 671 25.53 -28.11 1.38
N PHE A 672 25.73 -26.82 1.11
CA PHE A 672 26.84 -26.06 1.65
C PHE A 672 26.33 -25.12 2.76
N GLU A 673 27.01 -25.14 3.90
CA GLU A 673 26.73 -24.24 5.02
C GLU A 673 28.05 -23.58 5.44
N THR A 674 28.09 -22.24 5.38
CA THR A 674 29.23 -21.46 5.85
C THR A 674 28.75 -20.32 6.74
N LYS A 675 29.53 -20.02 7.78
CA LYS A 675 29.38 -18.86 8.65
C LYS A 675 30.60 -18.00 8.39
N LEU A 676 30.42 -16.84 7.77
CA LEU A 676 31.51 -15.91 7.48
C LEU A 676 31.73 -15.03 8.72
N THR A 677 32.95 -15.06 9.26
CA THR A 677 33.45 -14.05 10.22
C THR A 677 34.40 -13.08 9.49
N PRO A 678 34.53 -11.82 9.94
CA PRO A 678 35.32 -10.80 9.25
C PRO A 678 36.78 -11.17 8.97
N ASP A 679 37.36 -12.06 9.77
CA ASP A 679 38.83 -12.25 9.82
C ASP A 679 39.41 -13.17 8.74
N TYR A 680 38.60 -13.87 7.93
CA TYR A 680 39.13 -14.85 6.95
C TYR A 680 38.33 -14.90 5.64
N ILE A 681 38.66 -14.02 4.69
CA ILE A 681 38.10 -14.03 3.31
C ILE A 681 39.01 -14.82 2.33
N GLY A 682 40.30 -15.00 2.62
CA GLY A 682 41.27 -15.61 1.69
C GLY A 682 41.19 -17.14 1.54
N ASP A 683 40.80 -17.85 2.61
CA ASP A 683 40.79 -19.33 2.66
C ASP A 683 39.42 -19.85 3.14
N ILE A 684 38.36 -19.50 2.43
CA ILE A 684 37.00 -19.93 2.80
C ILE A 684 36.87 -21.44 2.52
N TYR A 685 36.92 -22.20 3.60
CA TYR A 685 36.50 -23.59 3.62
C TYR A 685 35.00 -23.68 3.84
N VAL A 686 34.31 -24.40 2.97
CA VAL A 686 32.88 -24.63 3.08
C VAL A 686 32.64 -26.04 3.62
N ASN A 687 31.84 -26.14 4.66
CA ASN A 687 31.37 -27.43 5.16
C ASN A 687 30.24 -27.90 4.26
N ALA A 688 30.48 -28.98 3.52
CA ALA A 688 29.48 -29.66 2.72
C ALA A 688 28.85 -30.82 3.50
N LYS A 689 27.53 -30.90 3.39
CA LYS A 689 26.70 -32.04 3.78
C LYS A 689 26.25 -32.73 2.51
N LEU A 690 26.57 -34.01 2.40
CA LEU A 690 26.33 -34.82 1.21
C LEU A 690 25.27 -35.88 1.53
N ASP A 691 24.24 -35.99 0.71
CA ASP A 691 23.30 -37.13 0.73
C ASP A 691 23.63 -38.03 -0.45
N ILE A 692 24.21 -39.20 -0.17
CA ILE A 692 24.75 -40.08 -1.19
C ILE A 692 24.33 -41.53 -0.94
N THR A 693 24.14 -42.28 -2.02
CA THR A 693 24.08 -43.73 -2.00
C THR A 693 25.38 -44.28 -2.54
N ILE A 694 26.00 -45.22 -1.82
CA ILE A 694 27.18 -45.95 -2.30
C ILE A 694 26.91 -47.43 -2.08
N PHE A 695 27.12 -48.26 -3.10
CA PHE A 695 26.87 -49.71 -3.04
C PHE A 695 25.46 -50.04 -2.49
N GLY A 696 24.44 -49.31 -2.94
CA GLY A 696 23.05 -49.51 -2.52
C GLY A 696 22.67 -48.93 -1.14
N GLN A 697 23.62 -48.45 -0.33
CA GLN A 697 23.34 -47.87 0.98
C GLN A 697 23.32 -46.33 0.92
N ARG A 698 22.17 -45.71 1.26
CA ARG A 698 22.01 -44.25 1.34
C ARG A 698 22.43 -43.71 2.70
N ARG A 699 23.28 -42.69 2.72
CA ARG A 699 23.80 -42.05 3.94
C ARG A 699 23.99 -40.55 3.74
N LYS A 700 23.92 -39.81 4.85
CA LYS A 700 24.31 -38.40 4.92
C LYS A 700 25.72 -38.32 5.49
N ILE A 701 26.65 -37.73 4.74
CA ILE A 701 28.01 -37.45 5.18
C ILE A 701 28.09 -35.96 5.52
N ASP A 702 28.38 -35.68 6.79
CA ASP A 702 28.60 -34.33 7.29
C ASP A 702 30.11 -34.07 7.48
N GLY A 703 30.54 -32.82 7.31
CA GLY A 703 31.92 -32.40 7.62
C GLY A 703 32.91 -32.46 6.45
N VAL A 704 32.44 -32.55 5.20
CA VAL A 704 33.35 -32.49 4.03
C VAL A 704 33.80 -31.04 3.83
N ARG A 705 35.04 -30.75 4.20
CA ARG A 705 35.63 -29.41 4.18
C ARG A 705 36.26 -29.15 2.81
N LEU A 706 35.71 -28.20 2.05
CA LEU A 706 36.12 -27.91 0.67
C LEU A 706 36.64 -26.49 0.54
N LYS A 707 37.78 -26.31 -0.13
CA LYS A 707 38.29 -24.99 -0.48
C LYS A 707 37.49 -24.46 -1.68
N PHE A 708 36.88 -23.28 -1.55
CA PHE A 708 35.94 -22.73 -2.54
C PHE A 708 36.49 -22.67 -3.98
N GLY A 709 37.81 -22.44 -4.15
CA GLY A 709 38.50 -22.41 -5.45
C GLY A 709 38.81 -23.78 -6.09
N GLN A 710 38.52 -24.91 -5.43
CA GLN A 710 38.84 -26.26 -5.93
C GLN A 710 37.61 -27.10 -6.29
N PHE A 711 36.49 -26.46 -6.62
CA PHE A 711 35.21 -27.12 -6.92
C PHE A 711 35.31 -28.19 -8.03
N ALA A 712 36.24 -28.05 -8.98
CA ALA A 712 36.48 -29.04 -10.02
C ALA A 712 37.01 -30.40 -9.49
N ARG A 713 37.65 -30.42 -8.30
CA ARG A 713 38.16 -31.64 -7.64
C ARG A 713 37.10 -32.34 -6.78
N LEU A 714 35.94 -31.71 -6.59
CA LEU A 714 34.86 -32.19 -5.71
C LEU A 714 34.45 -33.63 -5.98
N ALA A 715 34.32 -34.03 -7.25
CA ALA A 715 33.90 -35.39 -7.60
C ALA A 715 34.89 -36.46 -7.13
N ALA A 716 36.19 -36.16 -7.15
CA ALA A 716 37.25 -37.06 -6.71
C ALA A 716 37.33 -37.15 -5.18
N ASP A 717 37.20 -36.01 -4.49
CA ASP A 717 37.23 -35.99 -3.02
C ASP A 717 36.00 -36.65 -2.41
N VAL A 718 34.81 -36.43 -3.00
CA VAL A 718 33.58 -37.14 -2.62
C VAL A 718 33.75 -38.64 -2.80
N ALA A 719 34.28 -39.08 -3.95
CA ALA A 719 34.52 -40.49 -4.23
C ALA A 719 35.56 -41.11 -3.28
N ARG A 720 36.63 -40.38 -2.93
CA ARG A 720 37.66 -40.85 -2.00
C ARG A 720 37.12 -41.03 -0.59
N ASN A 721 36.48 -40.00 -0.05
CA ASN A 721 35.91 -40.04 1.31
C ASN A 721 34.80 -41.10 1.43
N ALA A 722 34.00 -41.27 0.38
CA ALA A 722 32.99 -42.32 0.24
C ALA A 722 33.60 -43.74 0.37
N VAL A 723 34.67 -44.00 -0.40
CA VAL A 723 35.38 -45.30 -0.37
C VAL A 723 36.06 -45.52 0.98
N GLU A 724 36.68 -44.49 1.57
CA GLU A 724 37.32 -44.59 2.88
C GLU A 724 36.32 -44.89 4.00
N TRP A 725 35.16 -44.25 3.99
CA TRP A 725 34.08 -44.55 4.92
C TRP A 725 33.65 -46.02 4.78
N PHE A 726 33.36 -46.47 3.56
CA PHE A 726 32.90 -47.84 3.32
C PHE A 726 33.96 -48.88 3.71
N ARG A 727 35.24 -48.59 3.45
CA ARG A 727 36.36 -49.42 3.89
C ARG A 727 36.34 -49.56 5.40
N LYS A 728 36.30 -48.45 6.15
CA LYS A 728 36.26 -48.47 7.63
C LYS A 728 35.05 -49.18 8.21
N SER A 729 33.92 -49.18 7.50
CA SER A 729 32.68 -49.83 7.97
C SER A 729 32.61 -51.33 7.67
N ASN A 730 33.47 -51.88 6.81
CA ASN A 730 33.45 -53.29 6.39
C ASN A 730 34.80 -54.02 6.53
N THR A 731 35.78 -53.37 7.16
CA THR A 731 37.02 -53.99 7.68
C THR A 731 36.90 -54.07 9.18
#